data_AF-A0A7X4JMV0-F1
#
_entry.id   AF-A0A7X4JMV0-F1
#
_cell.length_a   1.000
_cell.length_b   1.000
_cell.length_c   1.000
_cell.angle_alpha   90.00
_cell.angle_beta   90.00
_cell.angle_gamma   90.00
#
_symmetry.space_group_name_H-M   'P 1'
#
loop_
_entity.id
_entity.type
_entity.pdbx_description
1 polymer ?
#
loop_
_entity_poly.entity_id
_entity_poly.type
_entity_poly.pdbx_seq_one_letter_code
_entity_poly.pdbx_strand_id
1 'polypeptide(L)'
;MKIKFLSALCLSVLGMLLFVPNTAAQGTDPHNIVRLVYFVPYRRQPQSDIDVKLDTLIKNVQAFFADEMERHGFGRKTFQFEIDRHGNAVVHRVTGKFLDTHYHEDTVSKVVAEVPQRFDFLKNVYLVVVDVSTGLIDSVCGRGGDVWNTAGDWGGRAFIPASGDCLNTRLGFELTAHELGHAFGLAHDFRKSAYIMSYGQNPDQLARCTAEWLHANRYFNDHRTHANNHETTIEMLAAEADPDYTIRFRFKISDADGLRHVHLMTPATSIYEDPGSSKLIDCKELEGNSQNVEFATNQLTPESQSITVRVVDAAGNLSSQDYPIDINAILPTPRVVSIPDVNLAAAIRNELGLTRRSHITELDMLNLTSLNATHKQIGKLDGLEHAKNLKRLLLGFNQITDVSLLAQLTNLEELSIPYNPVADLTPIKALTGLRALEVRGYDIRNVTLDIHLFTAFPDLVHLSIGSNGITDITPLTQLKRLRSLSAISNQIRDLTPIAQMPNLVFLELGYNQVNDLTPFTGLTNLQFLYLPGNPLADLTPLSGLKNLKHLDISGDINGGAITDLTPLATLTNLEALRADRNKIRSIRPLRKLEHLEILSLEDNQISDMRPFTKLVKLSTLRLARNPISDITPLQTLSNRNPRLEVDIDLTQLSPILEIIDPQLPPLYWTDTETSGFHRFIRSQTSVEHTALGVLNITALVVDTEGGKIYWTEQTGNLRGDIGCANLDGSNAQVLKNFFNVPRDIAIDTRNGKIYCTNAIGKIQRLNFNGSKFEANLITNLDTPEHITLDIANGKIYWTAAAERIQQANLDGSNVQTVIIGLETPGGLTVAADKLYWTERTGKNAGKIQRANLDGTNVQTLATLKSSPIGIAVDTHGRKVYWTNAAGRIQRANLNGKNIQNVVTGLAHPIDLVLRTDTDTTPVAAAPAVVRPATTNLLPNYPNPSNPETWIPYQLASPADVTLTIYAINGQLIRTLALGHQPTGIYQSRSRAAYWDGRNRNGEPVASGIYFYTLSTEATRDSVPAGNFTATRKMIIVK
;
A
#
# COMPACT_ATOMS: atom_id res chain seq x y z
N MET A 1 68.01 17.63 -7.63
CA MET A 1 69.38 17.16 -7.91
C MET A 1 69.74 16.05 -6.91
N LYS A 2 70.09 14.85 -7.42
CA LYS A 2 70.94 13.79 -6.80
C LYS A 2 70.41 13.03 -5.55
N ILE A 3 70.22 11.70 -5.56
CA ILE A 3 71.18 10.53 -5.59
C ILE A 3 71.76 10.22 -4.18
N LYS A 4 71.94 8.97 -3.68
CA LYS A 4 71.34 7.61 -3.91
C LYS A 4 72.02 6.61 -2.92
N PHE A 5 71.34 5.50 -2.56
CA PHE A 5 71.89 4.16 -2.23
C PHE A 5 72.44 3.71 -0.85
N LEU A 6 72.22 2.39 -0.59
CA LEU A 6 72.74 1.44 0.44
C LEU A 6 72.32 1.64 1.92
N SER A 7 72.14 0.62 2.78
CA SER A 7 71.90 -0.84 2.60
C SER A 7 71.64 -1.58 3.95
N ALA A 8 70.81 -2.64 3.92
CA ALA A 8 70.93 -3.92 4.67
C ALA A 8 70.54 -4.10 6.18
N LEU A 9 69.99 -5.32 6.43
CA LEU A 9 69.99 -6.21 7.63
C LEU A 9 69.06 -6.01 8.86
N CYS A 10 68.10 -6.94 9.05
CA CYS A 10 68.05 -8.03 10.08
C CYS A 10 66.71 -8.83 9.93
N LEU A 11 66.67 -10.12 9.54
CA LEU A 11 66.65 -11.33 10.40
C LEU A 11 65.85 -11.19 11.71
N SER A 12 64.88 -12.04 12.08
CA SER A 12 64.81 -13.53 12.09
C SER A 12 63.38 -13.97 12.56
N VAL A 13 62.87 -15.23 12.61
CA VAL A 13 63.27 -16.60 12.18
C VAL A 13 62.01 -17.53 12.20
N LEU A 14 62.12 -18.78 11.70
CA LEU A 14 61.17 -19.92 11.84
C LEU A 14 59.92 -19.92 10.92
N GLY A 15 59.41 -21.05 10.39
CA GLY A 15 60.01 -22.39 10.27
C GLY A 15 59.09 -23.49 9.69
N MET A 16 59.72 -24.45 8.97
CA MET A 16 59.27 -25.79 8.52
C MET A 16 57.78 -26.10 8.22
N LEU A 17 57.49 -26.42 6.94
CA LEU A 17 57.41 -27.83 6.50
C LEU A 17 57.53 -27.95 4.97
N LEU A 18 58.23 -28.99 4.52
CA LEU A 18 58.54 -29.26 3.11
C LEU A 18 57.43 -30.10 2.46
N PHE A 19 57.03 -29.73 1.23
CA PHE A 19 56.41 -30.66 0.29
C PHE A 19 57.37 -30.90 -0.88
N VAL A 20 57.71 -32.17 -1.11
CA VAL A 20 58.42 -32.68 -2.30
C VAL A 20 57.34 -33.16 -3.30
N PRO A 21 57.51 -32.96 -4.61
CA PRO A 21 56.41 -33.07 -5.57
C PRO A 21 56.08 -34.53 -5.90
N ASN A 22 54.85 -34.76 -6.37
CA ASN A 22 54.49 -36.03 -6.99
C ASN A 22 53.84 -35.78 -8.36
N THR A 23 54.56 -36.15 -9.42
CA THR A 23 54.09 -36.11 -10.81
C THR A 23 53.37 -37.42 -11.14
N ALA A 24 52.08 -37.37 -11.46
CA ALA A 24 51.39 -38.47 -12.14
C ALA A 24 50.23 -37.92 -12.99
N ALA A 25 50.04 -38.53 -14.16
CA ALA A 25 48.97 -38.28 -15.15
C ALA A 25 48.96 -36.90 -15.85
N GLN A 26 49.68 -36.82 -16.98
CA GLN A 26 49.14 -36.14 -18.16
C GLN A 26 47.94 -36.96 -18.68
N GLY A 27 46.79 -36.81 -18.03
CA GLY A 27 45.51 -37.10 -18.66
C GLY A 27 45.14 -35.92 -19.56
N THR A 28 44.57 -36.17 -20.74
CA THR A 28 43.96 -35.12 -21.56
C THR A 28 42.92 -34.39 -20.74
N ASP A 29 43.02 -33.05 -20.66
CA ASP A 29 42.01 -32.24 -19.97
C ASP A 29 40.64 -32.49 -20.60
N PRO A 30 39.60 -32.91 -19.83
CA PRO A 30 38.30 -33.19 -20.41
C PRO A 30 37.72 -31.90 -21.01
N HIS A 31 37.50 -31.96 -22.33
CA HIS A 31 36.80 -30.97 -23.12
C HIS A 31 35.29 -31.21 -23.07
N ASN A 32 34.48 -30.19 -23.38
CA ASN A 32 33.01 -30.26 -23.36
C ASN A 32 32.42 -30.56 -21.96
N ILE A 33 33.07 -30.12 -20.87
CA ILE A 33 32.56 -30.31 -19.50
C ILE A 33 32.13 -28.98 -18.86
N VAL A 34 31.12 -29.02 -17.99
CA VAL A 34 30.73 -27.87 -17.15
C VAL A 34 31.61 -27.84 -15.89
N ARG A 35 32.18 -26.69 -15.57
CA ARG A 35 33.01 -26.48 -14.38
C ARG A 35 32.45 -25.39 -13.49
N LEU A 36 32.54 -25.60 -12.18
CA LEU A 36 32.03 -24.67 -11.17
C LEU A 36 33.17 -23.79 -10.67
N VAL A 37 32.98 -22.47 -10.69
CA VAL A 37 33.92 -21.49 -10.12
C VAL A 37 33.20 -20.71 -9.02
N TYR A 38 33.78 -20.66 -7.83
CA TYR A 38 33.29 -19.81 -6.75
C TYR A 38 34.25 -18.64 -6.53
N PHE A 39 33.83 -17.44 -6.92
CA PHE A 39 34.63 -16.22 -6.85
C PHE A 39 34.31 -15.42 -5.59
N VAL A 40 35.36 -15.06 -4.83
CA VAL A 40 35.25 -14.33 -3.57
C VAL A 40 36.16 -13.10 -3.60
N PRO A 41 35.62 -11.87 -3.46
CA PRO A 41 36.41 -10.64 -3.37
C PRO A 41 37.46 -10.66 -2.25
N TYR A 42 38.52 -9.87 -2.40
CA TYR A 42 39.62 -9.76 -1.45
C TYR A 42 39.10 -9.48 -0.03
N ARG A 43 39.55 -10.29 0.94
CA ARG A 43 39.18 -10.25 2.37
C ARG A 43 37.71 -10.53 2.71
N ARG A 44 36.83 -10.81 1.74
CA ARG A 44 35.49 -11.32 2.06
C ARG A 44 35.59 -12.73 2.62
N GLN A 45 34.77 -13.05 3.63
CA GLN A 45 34.70 -14.41 4.16
C GLN A 45 33.86 -15.29 3.20
N PRO A 46 34.35 -16.45 2.76
CA PRO A 46 33.58 -17.35 1.92
C PRO A 46 32.41 -17.97 2.71
N GLN A 47 31.32 -18.27 2.01
CA GLN A 47 30.23 -19.09 2.56
C GLN A 47 30.74 -20.49 2.90
N SER A 48 30.32 -21.00 4.05
CA SER A 48 30.79 -22.27 4.63
C SER A 48 30.13 -23.51 4.01
N ASP A 49 28.94 -23.35 3.44
CA ASP A 49 28.10 -24.40 2.85
C ASP A 49 28.04 -24.35 1.31
N ILE A 50 28.80 -23.44 0.69
CA ILE A 50 28.72 -23.16 -0.75
C ILE A 50 28.99 -24.39 -1.63
N ASP A 51 29.94 -25.25 -1.27
CA ASP A 51 30.26 -26.42 -2.09
C ASP A 51 29.07 -27.41 -2.14
N VAL A 52 28.31 -27.54 -1.04
CA VAL A 52 27.09 -28.36 -0.94
C VAL A 52 25.94 -27.72 -1.74
N LYS A 53 25.79 -26.40 -1.65
CA LYS A 53 24.80 -25.64 -2.44
C LYS A 53 25.04 -25.83 -3.94
N LEU A 54 26.28 -25.66 -4.40
CA LEU A 54 26.63 -25.76 -5.81
C LEU A 54 26.56 -27.20 -6.35
N ASP A 55 26.95 -28.20 -5.55
CA ASP A 55 26.76 -29.62 -5.88
C ASP A 55 25.28 -29.96 -6.07
N THR A 56 24.43 -29.54 -5.13
CA THR A 56 22.97 -29.75 -5.20
C THR A 56 22.37 -29.05 -6.42
N LEU A 57 22.76 -27.79 -6.65
CA LEU A 57 22.24 -26.96 -7.72
C LEU A 57 22.60 -27.52 -9.10
N ILE A 58 23.86 -27.87 -9.36
CA ILE A 58 24.27 -28.37 -10.67
C ILE A 58 23.63 -29.75 -10.96
N LYS A 59 23.47 -30.60 -9.95
CA LYS A 59 22.78 -31.89 -10.08
C LYS A 59 21.30 -31.73 -10.41
N ASN A 60 20.62 -30.78 -9.77
CA ASN A 60 19.22 -30.45 -10.09
C ASN A 60 19.07 -29.93 -11.53
N VAL A 61 19.96 -29.02 -11.96
CA VAL A 61 19.95 -28.50 -13.34
C VAL A 61 20.27 -29.60 -14.35
N GLN A 62 21.28 -30.45 -14.08
CA GLN A 62 21.61 -31.61 -14.92
C GLN A 62 20.42 -32.58 -15.06
N ALA A 63 19.71 -32.84 -13.96
CA ALA A 63 18.52 -33.69 -13.94
C ALA A 63 17.36 -33.10 -14.75
N PHE A 64 17.09 -31.80 -14.61
CA PHE A 64 16.11 -31.08 -15.42
C PHE A 64 16.39 -31.24 -16.92
N PHE A 65 17.61 -30.92 -17.37
CA PHE A 65 17.97 -31.10 -18.77
C PHE A 65 17.81 -32.56 -19.22
N ALA A 66 18.15 -33.55 -18.37
CA ALA A 66 17.93 -34.97 -18.68
C ALA A 66 16.45 -35.35 -18.84
N ASP A 67 15.58 -34.85 -17.96
CA ASP A 67 14.12 -35.06 -18.00
C ASP A 67 13.49 -34.42 -19.24
N GLU A 68 13.96 -33.24 -19.66
CA GLU A 68 13.47 -32.57 -20.87
C GLU A 68 13.92 -33.28 -22.15
N MET A 69 15.18 -33.73 -22.23
CA MET A 69 15.66 -34.54 -23.37
C MET A 69 14.89 -35.87 -23.50
N GLU A 70 14.55 -36.50 -22.38
CA GLU A 70 13.72 -37.71 -22.35
C GLU A 70 12.26 -37.41 -22.73
N ARG A 71 11.68 -36.31 -22.25
CA ARG A 71 10.32 -35.86 -22.60
C ARG A 71 10.18 -35.61 -24.11
N HIS A 72 11.22 -35.07 -24.75
CA HIS A 72 11.27 -34.87 -26.21
C HIS A 72 11.74 -36.12 -26.99
N GLY A 73 11.94 -37.26 -26.34
CA GLY A 73 12.20 -38.54 -27.01
C GLY A 73 13.64 -38.75 -27.50
N PHE A 74 14.60 -37.91 -27.09
CA PHE A 74 16.02 -38.06 -27.44
C PHE A 74 16.80 -38.99 -26.49
N GLY A 75 16.08 -39.63 -25.56
CA GLY A 75 16.63 -40.36 -24.44
C GLY A 75 17.12 -39.43 -23.32
N ARG A 76 17.41 -40.02 -22.15
CA ARG A 76 17.80 -39.32 -20.91
C ARG A 76 19.25 -38.81 -20.96
N LYS A 77 19.55 -37.93 -21.92
CA LYS A 77 20.86 -37.31 -22.17
C LYS A 77 20.99 -35.97 -21.45
N THR A 78 22.19 -35.63 -21.01
CA THR A 78 22.47 -34.36 -20.31
C THR A 78 23.96 -34.04 -20.37
N PHE A 79 24.34 -32.82 -19.98
CA PHE A 79 25.73 -32.38 -19.94
C PHE A 79 26.55 -33.07 -18.83
N GLN A 80 27.85 -33.22 -19.05
CA GLN A 80 28.78 -33.64 -18.00
C GLN A 80 29.30 -32.43 -17.20
N PHE A 81 29.54 -32.60 -15.90
CA PHE A 81 30.21 -31.61 -15.05
C PHE A 81 31.34 -32.24 -14.24
N GLU A 82 32.33 -31.44 -13.85
CA GLU A 82 33.53 -31.93 -13.16
C GLU A 82 33.21 -32.47 -11.76
N ILE A 83 33.53 -33.74 -11.49
CA ILE A 83 33.29 -34.43 -10.21
C ILE A 83 34.58 -34.97 -9.58
N ASP A 84 34.60 -35.01 -8.25
CA ASP A 84 35.65 -35.63 -7.46
C ASP A 84 35.52 -37.16 -7.43
N ARG A 85 36.50 -37.83 -6.81
CA ARG A 85 36.52 -39.30 -6.67
C ARG A 85 35.36 -39.90 -5.85
N HIS A 86 34.52 -39.07 -5.23
CA HIS A 86 33.36 -39.48 -4.44
C HIS A 86 32.02 -39.11 -5.13
N GLY A 87 32.05 -38.48 -6.32
CA GLY A 87 30.86 -38.06 -7.05
C GLY A 87 30.28 -36.69 -6.63
N ASN A 88 31.07 -35.87 -5.95
CA ASN A 88 30.71 -34.48 -5.62
C ASN A 88 31.26 -33.52 -6.67
N ALA A 89 30.53 -32.46 -7.00
CA ALA A 89 30.97 -31.43 -7.94
C ALA A 89 32.26 -30.74 -7.47
N VAL A 90 33.22 -30.55 -8.39
CA VAL A 90 34.46 -29.83 -8.10
C VAL A 90 34.21 -28.33 -8.20
N VAL A 91 34.25 -27.64 -7.05
CA VAL A 91 34.12 -26.18 -6.96
C VAL A 91 35.51 -25.53 -6.91
N HIS A 92 35.87 -24.86 -8.01
CA HIS A 92 37.13 -24.14 -8.12
C HIS A 92 37.03 -22.77 -7.44
N ARG A 93 37.62 -22.66 -6.25
CA ARG A 93 37.64 -21.39 -5.50
C ARG A 93 38.66 -20.41 -6.08
N VAL A 94 38.23 -19.17 -6.32
CA VAL A 94 39.06 -18.05 -6.82
C VAL A 94 38.89 -16.86 -5.89
N THR A 95 40.01 -16.30 -5.41
CA THR A 95 40.01 -15.07 -4.61
C THR A 95 40.39 -13.88 -5.48
N GLY A 96 39.51 -12.88 -5.56
CA GLY A 96 39.76 -11.62 -6.26
C GLY A 96 40.87 -10.80 -5.59
N LYS A 97 41.52 -9.93 -6.38
CA LYS A 97 42.59 -9.02 -5.94
C LYS A 97 42.03 -7.76 -5.27
N PHE A 98 40.80 -7.37 -5.59
CA PHE A 98 40.17 -6.14 -5.11
C PHE A 98 39.07 -6.42 -4.07
N LEU A 99 38.74 -5.40 -3.28
CA LEU A 99 37.68 -5.48 -2.27
C LEU A 99 36.30 -5.61 -2.94
N ASP A 100 35.32 -6.10 -2.18
CA ASP A 100 33.92 -6.32 -2.58
C ASP A 100 33.31 -5.20 -3.44
N THR A 101 33.50 -3.94 -3.03
CA THR A 101 32.97 -2.74 -3.70
C THR A 101 33.52 -2.51 -5.10
N HIS A 102 34.64 -3.13 -5.48
CA HIS A 102 35.16 -3.03 -6.85
C HIS A 102 34.23 -3.68 -7.87
N TYR A 103 33.52 -4.73 -7.47
CA TYR A 103 32.69 -5.59 -8.33
C TYR A 103 31.20 -5.24 -8.30
N HIS A 104 30.79 -4.13 -7.65
CA HIS A 104 29.38 -3.72 -7.54
C HIS A 104 28.78 -3.20 -8.86
N GLU A 105 29.64 -2.84 -9.81
CA GLU A 105 29.31 -2.41 -11.17
C GLU A 105 30.26 -3.13 -12.13
N ASP A 106 29.82 -3.48 -13.34
CA ASP A 106 30.64 -4.23 -14.33
C ASP A 106 31.26 -5.51 -13.73
N THR A 107 30.45 -6.22 -12.95
CA THR A 107 30.82 -7.40 -12.17
C THR A 107 31.43 -8.47 -13.08
N VAL A 108 30.77 -8.77 -14.20
CA VAL A 108 31.17 -9.85 -15.11
C VAL A 108 32.55 -9.60 -15.72
N SER A 109 32.79 -8.43 -16.31
CA SER A 109 34.07 -8.11 -16.96
C SER A 109 35.23 -8.12 -15.97
N LYS A 110 35.02 -7.60 -14.75
CA LYS A 110 36.02 -7.57 -13.68
C LYS A 110 36.35 -8.96 -13.15
N VAL A 111 35.34 -9.80 -12.92
CA VAL A 111 35.56 -11.21 -12.52
C VAL A 111 36.30 -11.96 -13.62
N VAL A 112 35.89 -11.84 -14.89
CA VAL A 112 36.57 -12.47 -16.05
C VAL A 112 38.04 -12.05 -16.14
N ALA A 113 38.37 -10.79 -15.91
CA ALA A 113 39.75 -10.28 -15.94
C ALA A 113 40.65 -10.84 -14.81
N GLU A 114 40.06 -11.47 -13.79
CA GLU A 114 40.78 -11.99 -12.62
C GLU A 114 40.74 -13.51 -12.45
N VAL A 115 39.75 -14.18 -13.06
CA VAL A 115 39.72 -15.64 -13.13
C VAL A 115 40.95 -16.12 -13.93
N PRO A 116 41.86 -16.94 -13.34
CA PRO A 116 43.13 -17.28 -13.97
C PRO A 116 43.02 -17.95 -15.35
N GLN A 117 43.99 -17.70 -16.24
CA GLN A 117 44.07 -18.29 -17.60
C GLN A 117 44.04 -19.83 -17.69
N ARG A 118 44.15 -20.55 -16.56
CA ARG A 118 43.94 -22.01 -16.50
C ARG A 118 42.50 -22.42 -16.79
N PHE A 119 41.55 -21.49 -16.68
CA PHE A 119 40.15 -21.70 -17.01
C PHE A 119 39.95 -21.35 -18.49
N ASP A 120 40.07 -22.36 -19.35
CA ASP A 120 39.86 -22.24 -20.79
C ASP A 120 38.37 -22.08 -21.09
N PHE A 121 37.92 -20.82 -21.04
CA PHE A 121 36.56 -20.38 -21.40
C PHE A 121 36.19 -20.60 -22.88
N LEU A 122 37.11 -21.08 -23.72
CA LEU A 122 36.86 -21.40 -25.13
C LEU A 122 36.59 -22.89 -25.36
N LYS A 123 36.77 -23.78 -24.36
CA LYS A 123 36.62 -25.24 -24.56
C LYS A 123 35.67 -25.94 -23.59
N ASN A 124 35.23 -25.22 -22.57
CA ASN A 124 34.38 -25.71 -21.50
C ASN A 124 33.32 -24.66 -21.15
N VAL A 125 32.24 -25.09 -20.48
CA VAL A 125 31.22 -24.20 -19.93
C VAL A 125 31.49 -23.94 -18.46
N TYR A 126 31.33 -22.71 -18.00
CA TYR A 126 31.62 -22.31 -16.62
C TYR A 126 30.40 -21.71 -15.95
N LEU A 127 30.00 -22.30 -14.83
CA LEU A 127 29.08 -21.67 -13.88
C LEU A 127 29.91 -20.94 -12.82
N VAL A 128 29.93 -19.61 -12.90
CA VAL A 128 30.74 -18.72 -12.05
C VAL A 128 29.82 -18.07 -11.01
N VAL A 129 29.93 -18.53 -9.77
CA VAL A 129 29.13 -18.01 -8.65
C VAL A 129 29.93 -16.98 -7.87
N VAL A 130 29.43 -15.74 -7.84
CA VAL A 130 30.16 -14.54 -7.41
C VAL A 130 29.64 -14.06 -6.05
N ASP A 131 30.48 -14.11 -5.01
CA ASP A 131 30.09 -13.69 -3.66
C ASP A 131 30.32 -12.19 -3.43
N VAL A 132 29.41 -11.36 -3.94
CA VAL A 132 29.38 -9.89 -3.73
C VAL A 132 28.25 -9.46 -2.78
N SER A 133 28.36 -8.31 -2.12
CA SER A 133 27.35 -7.87 -1.13
C SER A 133 26.03 -7.41 -1.73
N THR A 134 25.96 -7.19 -3.05
CA THR A 134 24.80 -6.61 -3.75
C THR A 134 23.61 -7.54 -3.88
N GLY A 135 23.82 -8.87 -3.81
CA GLY A 135 22.78 -9.88 -4.06
C GLY A 135 22.31 -9.97 -5.53
N LEU A 136 22.89 -9.15 -6.41
CA LEU A 136 22.64 -9.05 -7.85
C LEU A 136 23.98 -8.82 -8.56
N ILE A 137 24.08 -9.27 -9.81
CA ILE A 137 25.21 -9.05 -10.71
C ILE A 137 24.75 -8.00 -11.72
N ASP A 138 25.42 -6.85 -11.81
CA ASP A 138 25.08 -5.78 -12.79
C ASP A 138 23.58 -5.38 -12.81
N SER A 139 22.93 -5.40 -11.64
CA SER A 139 21.49 -5.18 -11.41
C SER A 139 20.52 -6.31 -11.81
N VAL A 140 21.02 -7.45 -12.28
CA VAL A 140 20.22 -8.65 -12.62
C VAL A 140 20.54 -9.83 -11.70
N CYS A 141 19.64 -10.82 -11.64
CA CYS A 141 19.84 -12.01 -10.79
C CYS A 141 20.86 -12.99 -11.36
N GLY A 142 21.12 -12.97 -12.68
CA GLY A 142 22.07 -13.85 -13.36
C GLY A 142 22.44 -13.26 -14.72
N ARG A 143 23.52 -13.77 -15.34
CA ARG A 143 23.92 -13.38 -16.70
C ARG A 143 24.72 -14.49 -17.41
N GLY A 144 24.15 -15.05 -18.47
CA GLY A 144 24.75 -16.07 -19.32
C GLY A 144 25.06 -15.55 -20.72
N GLY A 145 26.28 -15.79 -21.21
CA GLY A 145 26.71 -15.31 -22.53
C GLY A 145 28.23 -15.18 -22.70
N ASP A 146 28.64 -15.11 -23.97
CA ASP A 146 29.99 -14.90 -24.52
C ASP A 146 31.08 -15.96 -24.18
N VAL A 147 31.89 -16.43 -25.14
CA VAL A 147 32.25 -15.87 -26.46
C VAL A 147 32.12 -16.96 -27.54
N TRP A 148 31.18 -16.80 -28.47
CA TRP A 148 31.04 -17.69 -29.64
C TRP A 148 31.86 -17.13 -30.82
N ASN A 149 33.16 -17.45 -30.89
CA ASN A 149 34.06 -16.96 -31.95
C ASN A 149 34.05 -17.86 -33.19
N THR A 150 34.28 -17.29 -34.38
CA THR A 150 34.24 -18.01 -35.67
C THR A 150 35.39 -19.01 -35.91
N ALA A 151 36.20 -19.36 -34.90
CA ALA A 151 37.45 -20.13 -35.08
C ALA A 151 37.41 -21.59 -34.58
N GLY A 152 36.25 -22.14 -34.23
CA GLY A 152 36.07 -23.58 -33.98
C GLY A 152 36.26 -24.06 -32.53
N ASP A 153 36.80 -23.22 -31.64
CA ASP A 153 36.92 -23.50 -30.20
C ASP A 153 35.76 -22.81 -29.44
N TRP A 154 34.80 -23.60 -28.94
CA TRP A 154 33.54 -23.11 -28.35
C TRP A 154 33.31 -23.54 -26.89
N GLY A 155 33.21 -22.53 -26.02
CA GLY A 155 32.87 -22.61 -24.60
C GLY A 155 31.91 -21.50 -24.19
N GLY A 156 31.41 -21.53 -22.95
CA GLY A 156 30.34 -20.65 -22.49
C GLY A 156 30.41 -20.31 -21.01
N ARG A 157 29.63 -19.32 -20.56
CA ARG A 157 29.68 -18.80 -19.19
C ARG A 157 28.28 -18.46 -18.69
N ALA A 158 28.04 -18.74 -17.41
CA ALA A 158 26.86 -18.34 -16.65
C ALA A 158 27.33 -17.73 -15.32
N PHE A 159 26.91 -16.51 -15.01
CA PHE A 159 27.26 -15.79 -13.79
C PHE A 159 26.04 -15.68 -12.87
N ILE A 160 26.20 -16.01 -11.58
CA ILE A 160 25.10 -15.97 -10.58
C ILE A 160 25.65 -15.42 -9.24
N PRO A 161 24.96 -14.51 -8.53
CA PRO A 161 25.41 -14.03 -7.23
C PRO A 161 25.26 -15.11 -6.16
N ALA A 162 26.28 -15.26 -5.31
CA ALA A 162 26.25 -16.25 -4.23
C ALA A 162 25.32 -15.85 -3.07
N SER A 163 24.92 -14.57 -3.01
CA SER A 163 24.10 -13.96 -1.97
C SER A 163 22.73 -13.58 -2.51
N GLY A 164 21.69 -13.59 -1.66
CA GLY A 164 20.31 -13.24 -2.05
C GLY A 164 19.48 -14.43 -2.55
N ASP A 165 18.32 -14.12 -3.12
CA ASP A 165 17.31 -15.11 -3.52
C ASP A 165 17.65 -15.84 -4.83
N CYS A 166 18.55 -15.27 -5.65
CA CYS A 166 18.97 -15.81 -6.96
C CYS A 166 19.74 -17.15 -6.88
N LEU A 167 20.14 -17.61 -5.69
CA LEU A 167 20.79 -18.92 -5.49
C LEU A 167 19.98 -19.85 -4.55
N ASN A 168 19.30 -19.28 -3.55
CA ASN A 168 18.83 -20.04 -2.37
C ASN A 168 17.35 -20.46 -2.44
N THR A 169 16.69 -20.32 -3.60
CA THR A 169 15.25 -20.56 -3.79
C THR A 169 14.97 -21.36 -5.06
N ARG A 170 13.69 -21.73 -5.30
CA ARG A 170 13.27 -22.34 -6.58
C ARG A 170 13.69 -21.48 -7.79
N LEU A 171 13.59 -20.15 -7.65
CA LEU A 171 14.01 -19.18 -8.67
C LEU A 171 15.49 -19.37 -9.04
N GLY A 172 16.35 -19.68 -8.07
CA GLY A 172 17.78 -19.89 -8.32
C GLY A 172 18.08 -21.12 -9.17
N PHE A 173 17.28 -22.19 -9.07
CA PHE A 173 17.39 -23.35 -9.97
C PHE A 173 16.92 -22.98 -11.39
N GLU A 174 15.75 -22.35 -11.54
CA GLU A 174 15.17 -21.97 -12.84
C GLU A 174 16.10 -21.00 -13.59
N LEU A 175 16.63 -20.00 -12.86
CA LEU A 175 17.65 -19.08 -13.32
C LEU A 175 18.95 -19.79 -13.72
N THR A 176 19.48 -20.70 -12.89
CA THR A 176 20.74 -21.40 -13.23
C THR A 176 20.61 -22.23 -14.50
N ALA A 177 19.45 -22.86 -14.71
CA ALA A 177 19.15 -23.58 -15.94
C ALA A 177 18.98 -22.63 -17.16
N HIS A 178 18.39 -21.46 -16.97
CA HIS A 178 18.30 -20.39 -18.00
C HIS A 178 19.69 -19.90 -18.42
N GLU A 179 20.54 -19.47 -17.48
CA GLU A 179 21.87 -18.94 -17.78
C GLU A 179 22.82 -20.00 -18.38
N LEU A 180 22.73 -21.25 -17.90
CA LEU A 180 23.45 -22.36 -18.54
C LEU A 180 22.90 -22.67 -19.93
N GLY A 181 21.61 -22.44 -20.19
CA GLY A 181 21.03 -22.51 -21.53
C GLY A 181 21.75 -21.57 -22.51
N HIS A 182 21.97 -20.31 -22.13
CA HIS A 182 22.78 -19.37 -22.92
C HIS A 182 24.23 -19.85 -23.08
N ALA A 183 24.82 -20.44 -22.05
CA ALA A 183 26.15 -21.05 -22.13
C ALA A 183 26.23 -22.28 -23.07
N PHE A 184 25.10 -22.94 -23.36
CA PHE A 184 24.96 -23.98 -24.40
C PHE A 184 24.54 -23.43 -25.79
N GLY A 185 24.49 -22.10 -25.95
CA GLY A 185 24.23 -21.43 -27.22
C GLY A 185 22.75 -21.13 -27.50
N LEU A 186 21.88 -21.35 -26.52
CA LEU A 186 20.44 -21.10 -26.66
C LEU A 186 20.11 -19.61 -26.64
N ALA A 187 19.16 -19.23 -27.48
CA ALA A 187 18.58 -17.89 -27.55
C ALA A 187 17.28 -17.82 -26.74
N HIS A 188 16.78 -16.60 -26.50
CA HIS A 188 15.48 -16.44 -25.85
C HIS A 188 14.34 -16.97 -26.73
N ASP A 189 13.43 -17.76 -26.16
CA ASP A 189 12.26 -18.31 -26.85
C ASP A 189 10.96 -17.82 -26.19
N PHE A 190 10.55 -16.62 -26.57
CA PHE A 190 9.32 -15.99 -26.07
C PHE A 190 8.04 -16.53 -26.73
N ARG A 191 8.09 -17.63 -27.50
CA ARG A 191 6.90 -18.19 -28.16
C ARG A 191 5.90 -18.78 -27.16
N LYS A 192 6.36 -19.26 -26.00
CA LYS A 192 5.51 -19.62 -24.84
C LYS A 192 6.21 -19.31 -23.52
N SER A 193 5.48 -18.70 -22.58
CA SER A 193 5.97 -18.37 -21.24
C SER A 193 6.16 -19.56 -20.27
N ALA A 194 6.10 -20.79 -20.78
CA ALA A 194 6.44 -22.01 -20.04
C ALA A 194 7.86 -22.52 -20.37
N TYR A 195 8.51 -21.94 -21.38
CA TYR A 195 9.86 -22.35 -21.77
C TYR A 195 10.91 -21.71 -20.87
N ILE A 196 11.94 -22.45 -20.47
CA ILE A 196 12.98 -21.95 -19.57
C ILE A 196 13.79 -20.80 -20.17
N MET A 197 13.91 -20.75 -21.50
CA MET A 197 14.51 -19.63 -22.23
C MET A 197 13.53 -18.43 -22.40
N SER A 198 12.52 -18.31 -21.55
CA SER A 198 11.57 -17.19 -21.51
C SER A 198 11.42 -16.67 -20.07
N TYR A 199 11.18 -15.37 -19.91
CA TYR A 199 10.94 -14.73 -18.60
C TYR A 199 9.50 -14.93 -18.09
N GLY A 200 8.95 -16.13 -18.31
CA GLY A 200 7.59 -16.47 -17.94
C GLY A 200 7.37 -16.67 -16.44
N GLN A 201 6.11 -16.61 -16.00
CA GLN A 201 5.74 -16.69 -14.58
C GLN A 201 5.98 -18.07 -13.94
N ASN A 202 6.13 -19.14 -14.73
CA ASN A 202 6.51 -20.50 -14.28
C ASN A 202 7.20 -21.23 -15.47
N PRO A 203 8.50 -21.04 -15.70
CA PRO A 203 9.17 -21.54 -16.90
C PRO A 203 9.90 -22.86 -16.60
N ASP A 204 9.21 -23.99 -16.78
CA ASP A 204 9.67 -25.32 -16.34
C ASP A 204 9.83 -26.36 -17.47
N GLN A 205 9.96 -25.93 -18.72
CA GLN A 205 10.08 -26.83 -19.89
C GLN A 205 11.11 -26.33 -20.92
N LEU A 206 11.64 -27.22 -21.76
CA LEU A 206 12.31 -26.82 -23.00
C LEU A 206 11.32 -26.78 -24.16
N ALA A 207 11.48 -25.80 -25.07
CA ALA A 207 10.85 -25.87 -26.37
C ALA A 207 11.44 -27.04 -27.18
N ARG A 208 10.67 -27.57 -28.14
CA ARG A 208 11.13 -28.65 -29.01
C ARG A 208 12.44 -28.29 -29.75
N CYS A 209 12.48 -27.09 -30.35
CA CYS A 209 13.70 -26.50 -30.94
C CYS A 209 14.89 -26.50 -29.98
N THR A 210 14.66 -26.12 -28.73
CA THR A 210 15.70 -26.05 -27.70
C THR A 210 16.25 -27.44 -27.37
N ALA A 211 15.38 -28.45 -27.30
CA ALA A 211 15.80 -29.84 -27.10
C ALA A 211 16.49 -30.43 -28.34
N GLU A 212 16.08 -30.07 -29.56
CA GLU A 212 16.74 -30.47 -30.81
C GLU A 212 18.15 -29.85 -30.93
N TRP A 213 18.29 -28.56 -30.60
CA TRP A 213 19.58 -27.88 -30.52
C TRP A 213 20.51 -28.55 -29.50
N LEU A 214 20.03 -28.79 -28.27
CA LEU A 214 20.81 -29.50 -27.26
C LEU A 214 21.08 -30.94 -27.67
N HIS A 215 20.17 -31.63 -28.38
CA HIS A 215 20.45 -32.96 -28.92
C HIS A 215 21.64 -32.94 -29.84
N ALA A 216 21.77 -31.96 -30.73
CA ALA A 216 22.92 -31.84 -31.64
C ALA A 216 24.19 -31.29 -30.97
N ASN A 217 24.08 -30.69 -29.78
CA ASN A 217 25.17 -29.99 -29.11
C ASN A 217 26.23 -30.94 -28.50
N ARG A 218 27.51 -30.60 -28.69
CA ARG A 218 28.70 -31.35 -28.22
C ARG A 218 28.77 -31.62 -26.71
N TYR A 219 28.04 -30.86 -25.88
CA TYR A 219 28.00 -31.05 -24.43
C TYR A 219 27.03 -32.17 -24.03
N PHE A 220 26.09 -32.53 -24.91
CA PHE A 220 25.04 -33.55 -24.68
C PHE A 220 25.26 -34.83 -25.53
N ASN A 221 26.11 -34.78 -26.56
CA ASN A 221 26.63 -35.93 -27.30
C ASN A 221 28.18 -35.94 -27.22
N ASP A 222 28.77 -36.97 -26.62
CA ASP A 222 30.23 -37.10 -26.46
C ASP A 222 30.93 -37.88 -27.59
N HIS A 223 30.16 -38.54 -28.46
CA HIS A 223 30.65 -39.32 -29.60
C HIS A 223 31.16 -38.44 -30.74
N ARG A 224 32.36 -37.86 -30.59
CA ARG A 224 33.06 -37.17 -31.69
C ARG A 224 33.45 -38.16 -32.79
N THR A 225 32.66 -38.22 -33.86
CA THR A 225 33.05 -38.86 -35.12
C THR A 225 33.66 -37.83 -36.06
N HIS A 226 34.89 -38.11 -36.51
CA HIS A 226 35.67 -37.40 -37.55
C HIS A 226 36.57 -36.24 -37.09
N ALA A 227 37.66 -36.09 -37.83
CA ALA A 227 38.85 -35.28 -37.46
C ALA A 227 39.13 -34.13 -38.45
N ASN A 228 38.29 -34.01 -39.48
CA ASN A 228 38.22 -32.83 -40.33
C ASN A 228 37.00 -32.05 -39.84
N ASN A 229 37.16 -30.75 -39.64
CA ASN A 229 36.13 -29.83 -39.19
C ASN A 229 35.95 -28.81 -40.30
N HIS A 230 35.16 -29.15 -41.33
CA HIS A 230 34.93 -28.23 -42.44
C HIS A 230 34.05 -27.07 -41.99
N GLU A 231 34.20 -25.89 -42.59
CA GLU A 231 33.38 -24.73 -42.26
C GLU A 231 32.00 -24.85 -42.90
N THR A 232 30.94 -24.73 -42.09
CA THR A 232 29.56 -24.65 -42.58
C THR A 232 29.35 -23.36 -43.38
N THR A 233 28.91 -23.49 -44.62
CA THR A 233 28.54 -22.35 -45.48
C THR A 233 27.05 -22.04 -45.35
N ILE A 234 26.69 -20.76 -45.19
CA ILE A 234 25.29 -20.28 -45.13
C ILE A 234 25.10 -19.19 -46.20
N GLU A 235 24.20 -19.41 -47.14
CA GLU A 235 23.92 -18.51 -48.26
C GLU A 235 22.44 -18.11 -48.26
N MET A 236 22.12 -16.82 -48.08
CA MET A 236 20.75 -16.33 -48.29
C MET A 236 20.48 -16.20 -49.79
N LEU A 237 19.45 -16.87 -50.28
CA LEU A 237 19.09 -16.89 -51.71
C LEU A 237 18.18 -15.72 -52.10
N ALA A 238 17.09 -15.54 -51.35
CA ALA A 238 16.12 -14.46 -51.53
C ALA A 238 15.27 -14.30 -50.27
N ALA A 239 14.79 -13.07 -50.04
CA ALA A 239 13.74 -12.75 -49.09
C ALA A 239 12.54 -12.18 -49.85
N GLU A 240 11.34 -12.72 -49.61
CA GLU A 240 10.10 -12.35 -50.30
C GLU A 240 8.98 -12.17 -49.27
N ALA A 241 8.02 -11.28 -49.53
CA ALA A 241 6.81 -11.15 -48.72
C ALA A 241 5.57 -11.66 -49.47
N ASP A 242 4.76 -12.45 -48.80
CA ASP A 242 3.42 -12.82 -49.25
C ASP A 242 2.45 -11.62 -49.13
N PRO A 243 1.30 -11.61 -49.84
CA PRO A 243 0.31 -10.54 -49.76
C PRO A 243 -0.34 -10.34 -48.37
N ASP A 244 -0.12 -11.26 -47.43
CA ASP A 244 -0.54 -11.17 -46.02
C ASP A 244 0.57 -10.64 -45.09
N TYR A 245 1.64 -10.11 -45.67
CA TYR A 245 2.85 -9.60 -44.99
C TYR A 245 3.71 -10.68 -44.30
N THR A 246 3.48 -11.97 -44.55
CA THR A 246 4.40 -13.04 -44.13
C THR A 246 5.70 -12.97 -44.92
N ILE A 247 6.85 -12.91 -44.23
CA ILE A 247 8.16 -12.82 -44.86
C ILE A 247 8.81 -14.20 -44.91
N ARG A 248 9.22 -14.62 -46.11
CA ARG A 248 9.93 -15.87 -46.40
C ARG A 248 11.41 -15.60 -46.64
N PHE A 249 12.27 -16.14 -45.78
CA PHE A 249 13.71 -16.17 -45.97
C PHE A 249 14.14 -17.55 -46.46
N ARG A 250 14.80 -17.62 -47.62
CA ARG A 250 15.36 -18.86 -48.16
C ARG A 250 16.88 -18.87 -48.01
N PHE A 251 17.39 -19.93 -47.40
CA PHE A 251 18.81 -20.17 -47.21
C PHE A 251 19.23 -21.47 -47.90
N LYS A 252 20.43 -21.50 -48.43
CA LYS A 252 21.14 -22.72 -48.79
C LYS A 252 22.25 -22.92 -47.76
N ILE A 253 22.25 -24.08 -47.13
CA ILE A 253 23.22 -24.44 -46.09
C ILE A 253 23.99 -25.65 -46.60
N SER A 254 25.30 -25.68 -46.40
CA SER A 254 26.14 -26.84 -46.72
C SER A 254 27.28 -27.02 -45.73
N ASP A 255 27.57 -28.29 -45.44
CA ASP A 255 28.68 -28.75 -44.62
C ASP A 255 29.15 -30.11 -45.13
N ALA A 256 30.46 -30.30 -45.27
CA ALA A 256 31.01 -31.54 -45.82
C ALA A 256 30.94 -32.72 -44.84
N ASP A 257 30.88 -32.45 -43.53
CA ASP A 257 30.80 -33.46 -42.47
C ASP A 257 29.33 -33.75 -42.06
N GLY A 258 28.40 -32.88 -42.47
CA GLY A 258 26.95 -33.04 -42.38
C GLY A 258 26.26 -32.00 -41.50
N LEU A 259 24.95 -31.83 -41.67
CA LEU A 259 24.13 -30.84 -40.96
C LEU A 259 23.22 -31.51 -39.92
N ARG A 260 22.76 -30.76 -38.90
CA ARG A 260 21.81 -31.27 -37.89
C ARG A 260 20.64 -30.34 -37.59
N HIS A 261 20.88 -29.06 -37.34
CA HIS A 261 19.81 -28.17 -36.92
C HIS A 261 20.15 -26.70 -37.22
N VAL A 262 19.13 -25.87 -37.42
CA VAL A 262 19.28 -24.44 -37.69
C VAL A 262 18.23 -23.61 -36.95
N HIS A 263 18.66 -22.46 -36.42
CA HIS A 263 17.83 -21.43 -35.82
C HIS A 263 17.81 -20.18 -36.72
N LEU A 264 16.62 -19.60 -36.92
CA LEU A 264 16.44 -18.22 -37.37
C LEU A 264 16.16 -17.32 -36.16
N MET A 265 16.90 -16.23 -36.04
CA MET A 265 16.87 -15.33 -34.88
C MET A 265 16.85 -13.86 -35.31
N THR A 266 16.40 -12.98 -34.43
CA THR A 266 16.44 -11.51 -34.57
C THR A 266 17.00 -10.87 -33.30
N PRO A 267 17.61 -9.68 -33.34
CA PRO A 267 17.87 -8.90 -32.13
C PRO A 267 16.61 -8.70 -31.27
N ALA A 268 16.80 -8.70 -29.96
CA ALA A 268 15.79 -8.27 -29.01
C ALA A 268 15.44 -6.78 -29.22
N THR A 269 14.15 -6.43 -29.10
CA THR A 269 13.65 -5.06 -29.34
C THR A 269 13.01 -4.42 -28.10
N SER A 270 12.82 -5.17 -27.01
CA SER A 270 12.21 -4.66 -25.79
C SER A 270 13.21 -4.02 -24.84
N ILE A 271 12.80 -2.95 -24.14
CA ILE A 271 13.55 -2.36 -23.01
C ILE A 271 13.64 -3.28 -21.78
N TYR A 272 12.91 -4.41 -21.77
CA TYR A 272 12.94 -5.44 -20.73
C TYR A 272 13.73 -6.69 -21.15
N GLU A 273 14.26 -6.71 -22.37
CA GLU A 273 15.15 -7.77 -22.87
C GLU A 273 16.59 -7.25 -22.79
N ASP A 274 17.55 -8.12 -22.48
CA ASP A 274 18.94 -7.70 -22.23
C ASP A 274 19.53 -7.02 -23.49
N PRO A 275 20.10 -5.80 -23.41
CA PRO A 275 20.57 -5.07 -24.59
C PRO A 275 21.65 -5.84 -25.37
N GLY A 276 21.32 -6.20 -26.62
CA GLY A 276 22.17 -7.04 -27.48
C GLY A 276 21.86 -8.54 -27.44
N SER A 277 20.87 -8.97 -26.66
CA SER A 277 20.37 -10.35 -26.71
C SER A 277 19.60 -10.64 -28.01
N SER A 278 19.38 -11.93 -28.29
CA SER A 278 18.69 -12.38 -29.50
C SER A 278 17.50 -13.27 -29.18
N LYS A 279 16.43 -13.11 -29.96
CA LYS A 279 15.18 -13.85 -29.89
C LYS A 279 15.11 -14.92 -30.99
N LEU A 280 14.77 -16.14 -30.62
CA LEU A 280 14.46 -17.24 -31.53
C LEU A 280 13.10 -16.99 -32.22
N ILE A 281 13.10 -16.98 -33.56
CA ILE A 281 11.89 -16.88 -34.38
C ILE A 281 11.38 -18.29 -34.67
N ASP A 282 12.22 -19.09 -35.30
CA ASP A 282 11.88 -20.44 -35.75
C ASP A 282 13.12 -21.33 -35.85
N CYS A 283 12.91 -22.65 -35.95
CA CYS A 283 13.98 -23.65 -36.01
C CYS A 283 13.64 -24.79 -36.97
N LYS A 284 14.65 -25.48 -37.51
CA LYS A 284 14.48 -26.69 -38.33
C LYS A 284 15.60 -27.70 -38.11
N GLU A 285 15.25 -28.97 -38.00
CA GLU A 285 16.20 -30.07 -38.18
C GLU A 285 16.72 -30.08 -39.63
N LEU A 286 17.97 -30.53 -39.80
CA LEU A 286 18.67 -30.64 -41.08
C LEU A 286 19.21 -32.05 -41.28
N GLU A 287 19.26 -32.48 -42.54
CA GLU A 287 19.76 -33.81 -42.93
C GLU A 287 20.75 -33.73 -44.09
N GLY A 288 21.75 -34.62 -44.07
CA GLY A 288 22.77 -34.71 -45.11
C GLY A 288 23.74 -33.52 -45.12
N ASN A 289 24.40 -33.31 -46.27
CA ASN A 289 25.54 -32.39 -46.39
C ASN A 289 25.17 -31.04 -47.03
N SER A 290 23.97 -30.91 -47.57
CA SER A 290 23.46 -29.62 -48.06
C SER A 290 21.94 -29.62 -48.15
N GLN A 291 21.31 -28.52 -47.74
CA GLN A 291 19.87 -28.37 -47.70
C GLN A 291 19.45 -26.93 -48.00
N ASN A 292 18.37 -26.78 -48.77
CA ASN A 292 17.66 -25.52 -48.91
C ASN A 292 16.60 -25.43 -47.80
N VAL A 293 16.63 -24.35 -47.03
CA VAL A 293 15.79 -24.11 -45.85
C VAL A 293 15.00 -22.84 -46.08
N GLU A 294 13.67 -22.92 -46.01
CA GLU A 294 12.79 -21.73 -45.99
C GLU A 294 12.25 -21.52 -44.58
N PHE A 295 12.34 -20.29 -44.06
CA PHE A 295 11.65 -19.84 -42.86
C PHE A 295 10.58 -18.83 -43.25
N ALA A 296 9.37 -18.96 -42.71
CA ALA A 296 8.27 -18.02 -42.90
C ALA A 296 7.91 -17.37 -41.57
N THR A 297 7.87 -16.04 -41.49
CA THR A 297 7.63 -15.32 -40.24
C THR A 297 6.85 -14.03 -40.45
N ASN A 298 5.97 -13.73 -39.50
CA ASN A 298 5.27 -12.46 -39.34
C ASN A 298 5.68 -11.73 -38.03
N GLN A 299 6.78 -12.18 -37.39
CA GLN A 299 7.29 -11.62 -36.13
C GLN A 299 8.30 -10.48 -36.30
N LEU A 300 8.73 -10.20 -37.53
CA LEU A 300 9.64 -9.10 -37.84
C LEU A 300 8.83 -7.82 -38.09
N THR A 301 9.32 -6.70 -37.58
CA THR A 301 8.72 -5.37 -37.72
C THR A 301 9.60 -4.49 -38.63
N PRO A 302 9.12 -3.34 -39.10
CA PRO A 302 9.96 -2.32 -39.78
C PRO A 302 11.20 -1.86 -39.01
N GLU A 303 11.28 -2.13 -37.70
CA GLU A 303 12.43 -1.82 -36.84
C GLU A 303 13.47 -2.96 -36.79
N SER A 304 13.15 -4.13 -37.34
CA SER A 304 14.07 -5.28 -37.42
C SER A 304 15.15 -5.04 -38.48
N GLN A 305 16.34 -4.63 -38.06
CA GLN A 305 17.45 -4.24 -38.95
C GLN A 305 18.37 -5.40 -39.37
N SER A 306 18.32 -6.53 -38.66
CA SER A 306 19.09 -7.73 -38.99
C SER A 306 18.37 -9.01 -38.55
N ILE A 307 18.78 -10.12 -39.16
CA ILE A 307 18.49 -11.48 -38.68
C ILE A 307 19.79 -12.27 -38.58
N THR A 308 19.83 -13.22 -37.66
CA THR A 308 20.95 -14.14 -37.47
C THR A 308 20.49 -15.55 -37.80
N VAL A 309 21.26 -16.28 -38.62
CA VAL A 309 21.09 -17.72 -38.81
C VAL A 309 22.20 -18.43 -38.06
N ARG A 310 21.83 -19.36 -37.17
CA ARG A 310 22.79 -20.24 -36.48
C ARG A 310 22.54 -21.68 -36.85
N VAL A 311 23.59 -22.40 -37.22
CA VAL A 311 23.57 -23.81 -37.60
C VAL A 311 24.41 -24.61 -36.61
N VAL A 312 23.97 -25.82 -36.30
CA VAL A 312 24.80 -26.86 -35.68
C VAL A 312 24.98 -28.02 -36.67
N ASP A 313 26.23 -28.41 -36.85
CA ASP A 313 26.65 -29.47 -37.78
C ASP A 313 26.51 -30.88 -37.17
N ALA A 314 26.90 -31.91 -37.93
CA ALA A 314 26.88 -33.31 -37.50
C ALA A 314 27.86 -33.67 -36.38
N ALA A 315 28.88 -32.85 -36.13
CA ALA A 315 29.90 -33.02 -35.10
C ALA A 315 29.65 -32.15 -33.83
N GLY A 316 28.63 -31.30 -33.83
CA GLY A 316 28.29 -30.38 -32.73
C GLY A 316 29.09 -29.07 -32.74
N ASN A 317 29.59 -28.65 -33.90
CA ASN A 317 30.12 -27.30 -34.14
C ASN A 317 29.02 -26.34 -34.55
N LEU A 318 29.23 -25.08 -34.22
CA LEU A 318 28.27 -24.01 -34.43
C LEU A 318 28.81 -23.07 -35.50
N SER A 319 27.93 -22.63 -36.39
CA SER A 319 28.23 -21.62 -37.41
C SER A 319 27.13 -20.56 -37.35
N SER A 320 27.50 -19.29 -37.37
CA SER A 320 26.57 -18.16 -37.20
C SER A 320 26.83 -17.10 -38.25
N GLN A 321 25.78 -16.60 -38.89
CA GLN A 321 25.88 -15.52 -39.86
C GLN A 321 24.74 -14.51 -39.68
N ASP A 322 25.11 -13.24 -39.59
CA ASP A 322 24.19 -12.11 -39.53
C ASP A 322 23.94 -11.56 -40.93
N TYR A 323 22.68 -11.26 -41.23
CA TYR A 323 22.25 -10.63 -42.47
C TYR A 323 21.52 -9.32 -42.15
N PRO A 324 21.98 -8.17 -42.65
CA PRO A 324 21.20 -6.94 -42.58
C PRO A 324 19.96 -7.07 -43.47
N ILE A 325 18.83 -6.57 -42.99
CA ILE A 325 17.53 -6.63 -43.68
C ILE A 325 16.84 -5.27 -43.62
N ASP A 326 16.22 -4.86 -44.72
CA ASP A 326 15.25 -3.76 -44.74
C ASP A 326 13.86 -4.35 -44.98
N ILE A 327 13.11 -4.49 -43.89
CA ILE A 327 11.75 -5.02 -43.92
C ILE A 327 10.83 -4.16 -44.81
N ASN A 328 11.04 -2.84 -44.88
CA ASN A 328 10.21 -1.96 -45.72
C ASN A 328 10.49 -2.14 -47.21
N ALA A 329 11.67 -2.62 -47.58
CA ALA A 329 12.02 -2.95 -48.97
C ALA A 329 11.48 -4.33 -49.41
N ILE A 330 11.19 -5.23 -48.47
CA ILE A 330 10.67 -6.58 -48.73
C ILE A 330 9.13 -6.60 -48.76
N LEU A 331 8.48 -5.82 -47.89
CA LEU A 331 7.02 -5.79 -47.76
C LEU A 331 6.31 -5.03 -48.91
N PRO A 332 5.07 -5.43 -49.28
CA PRO A 332 4.24 -4.66 -50.20
C PRO A 332 3.77 -3.34 -49.58
N THR A 333 3.45 -2.35 -50.42
CA THR A 333 2.97 -1.02 -49.98
C THR A 333 1.80 -1.13 -48.99
N PRO A 334 1.93 -0.68 -47.74
CA PRO A 334 0.91 -0.90 -46.71
C PRO A 334 -0.41 -0.19 -47.05
N ARG A 335 -1.53 -0.91 -46.94
CA ARG A 335 -2.87 -0.33 -47.11
C ARG A 335 -3.29 0.41 -45.84
N VAL A 336 -4.02 1.51 -45.98
CA VAL A 336 -4.58 2.26 -44.85
C VAL A 336 -5.80 1.53 -44.29
N VAL A 337 -5.81 1.27 -42.98
CA VAL A 337 -6.93 0.66 -42.26
C VAL A 337 -7.91 1.76 -41.83
N SER A 338 -9.20 1.51 -42.07
CA SER A 338 -10.27 2.43 -41.67
C SER A 338 -10.70 2.15 -40.23
N ILE A 339 -10.26 2.99 -39.29
CA ILE A 339 -10.73 2.98 -37.89
C ILE A 339 -11.63 4.20 -37.67
N PRO A 340 -12.97 4.05 -37.76
CA PRO A 340 -13.93 5.16 -37.66
C PRO A 340 -14.10 5.70 -36.24
N ASP A 341 -13.78 4.91 -35.20
CA ASP A 341 -13.77 5.39 -33.82
C ASP A 341 -12.50 6.20 -33.57
N VAL A 342 -12.67 7.52 -33.42
CA VAL A 342 -11.55 8.45 -33.25
C VAL A 342 -10.75 8.19 -31.97
N ASN A 343 -11.37 7.62 -30.93
CA ASN A 343 -10.72 7.32 -29.67
C ASN A 343 -9.91 6.03 -29.75
N LEU A 344 -10.42 5.00 -30.44
CA LEU A 344 -9.68 3.78 -30.76
C LEU A 344 -8.49 4.09 -31.67
N ALA A 345 -8.71 4.88 -32.73
CA ALA A 345 -7.65 5.32 -33.63
C ALA A 345 -6.60 6.20 -32.92
N ALA A 346 -6.99 6.95 -31.87
CA ALA A 346 -6.04 7.68 -31.05
C ALA A 346 -5.26 6.76 -30.10
N ALA A 347 -5.92 5.77 -29.49
CA ALA A 347 -5.28 4.78 -28.62
C ALA A 347 -4.23 3.96 -29.39
N ILE A 348 -4.59 3.42 -30.56
CA ILE A 348 -3.68 2.66 -31.43
C ILE A 348 -2.47 3.49 -31.85
N ARG A 349 -2.65 4.75 -32.27
CA ARG A 349 -1.52 5.64 -32.61
C ARG A 349 -0.58 5.88 -31.44
N ASN A 350 -1.12 6.08 -30.23
CA ASN A 350 -0.29 6.33 -29.05
C ASN A 350 0.53 5.08 -28.68
N GLU A 351 -0.07 3.89 -28.75
CA GLU A 351 0.61 2.62 -28.49
C GLU A 351 1.74 2.34 -29.52
N LEU A 352 1.49 2.67 -30.79
CA LEU A 352 2.44 2.49 -31.89
C LEU A 352 3.40 3.69 -32.11
N GLY A 353 3.42 4.67 -31.19
CA GLY A 353 4.28 5.86 -31.31
C GLY A 353 3.99 6.79 -32.52
N LEU A 354 2.86 6.58 -33.22
CA LEU A 354 2.51 7.29 -34.44
C LEU A 354 2.05 8.74 -34.17
N THR A 355 2.36 9.65 -35.11
CA THR A 355 1.89 11.03 -35.00
C THR A 355 0.37 11.11 -35.12
N ARG A 356 -0.26 12.12 -34.48
CA ARG A 356 -1.73 12.32 -34.53
C ARG A 356 -2.33 12.45 -35.93
N ARG A 357 -1.52 12.76 -36.96
CA ARG A 357 -1.95 12.89 -38.36
C ARG A 357 -1.57 11.69 -39.23
N SER A 358 -0.77 10.75 -38.72
CA SER A 358 -0.42 9.54 -39.46
C SER A 358 -1.69 8.73 -39.73
N HIS A 359 -1.78 8.18 -40.94
CA HIS A 359 -2.68 7.08 -41.22
C HIS A 359 -2.21 5.84 -40.46
N ILE A 360 -3.15 4.98 -40.07
CA ILE A 360 -2.84 3.66 -39.51
C ILE A 360 -2.95 2.68 -40.68
N THR A 361 -1.94 1.85 -40.88
CA THR A 361 -1.86 0.88 -41.98
C THR A 361 -2.06 -0.55 -41.49
N GLU A 362 -2.23 -1.49 -42.41
CA GLU A 362 -2.30 -2.92 -42.09
C GLU A 362 -1.02 -3.39 -41.38
N LEU A 363 0.13 -2.87 -41.79
CA LEU A 363 1.43 -3.15 -41.18
C LEU A 363 1.55 -2.56 -39.76
N ASP A 364 1.04 -1.34 -39.54
CA ASP A 364 0.95 -0.76 -38.19
C ASP A 364 0.11 -1.65 -37.27
N MET A 365 -1.01 -2.19 -37.77
CA MET A 365 -1.87 -3.09 -37.01
C MET A 365 -1.20 -4.46 -36.73
N LEU A 366 -0.37 -4.98 -37.64
CA LEU A 366 0.41 -6.19 -37.39
C LEU A 366 1.51 -6.01 -36.33
N ASN A 367 2.00 -4.79 -36.11
CA ASN A 367 2.93 -4.47 -35.02
C ASN A 367 2.23 -4.33 -33.65
N LEU A 368 0.90 -4.19 -33.62
CA LEU A 368 0.12 -3.99 -32.40
C LEU A 368 -0.06 -5.32 -31.63
N THR A 369 0.87 -5.61 -30.71
CA THR A 369 0.87 -6.84 -29.89
C THR A 369 0.16 -6.69 -28.54
N SER A 370 0.05 -5.47 -28.04
CA SER A 370 -0.72 -5.09 -26.84
C SER A 370 -1.48 -3.79 -27.14
N LEU A 371 -2.64 -3.60 -26.53
CA LEU A 371 -3.36 -2.32 -26.55
C LEU A 371 -4.06 -2.07 -25.21
N ASN A 372 -3.70 -0.98 -24.52
CA ASN A 372 -4.47 -0.50 -23.37
C ASN A 372 -5.31 0.73 -23.73
N ALA A 373 -6.59 0.49 -24.02
CA ALA A 373 -7.57 1.51 -24.34
C ALA A 373 -8.67 1.63 -23.26
N THR A 374 -8.31 1.41 -22.00
CA THR A 374 -9.21 1.61 -20.84
C THR A 374 -9.56 3.10 -20.65
N HIS A 375 -10.81 3.41 -20.28
CA HIS A 375 -11.32 4.78 -20.10
C HIS A 375 -11.14 5.72 -21.31
N LYS A 376 -11.33 5.22 -22.54
CA LYS A 376 -11.14 6.01 -23.77
C LYS A 376 -12.43 6.48 -24.43
N GLN A 377 -13.60 6.14 -23.90
CA GLN A 377 -14.91 6.44 -24.53
C GLN A 377 -15.01 5.84 -25.96
N ILE A 378 -14.49 4.62 -26.13
CA ILE A 378 -14.59 3.86 -27.39
C ILE A 378 -15.99 3.24 -27.47
N GLY A 379 -16.66 3.38 -28.61
CA GLY A 379 -17.95 2.76 -28.88
C GLY A 379 -17.89 1.69 -29.98
N LYS A 380 -16.89 1.75 -30.87
CA LYS A 380 -16.74 0.84 -32.00
C LYS A 380 -15.33 0.23 -32.08
N LEU A 381 -15.27 -1.01 -32.56
CA LEU A 381 -14.03 -1.79 -32.69
C LEU A 381 -13.55 -1.97 -34.14
N ASP A 382 -14.28 -1.42 -35.11
CA ASP A 382 -13.96 -1.43 -36.54
C ASP A 382 -12.48 -1.07 -36.83
N GLY A 383 -11.82 -1.92 -37.62
CA GLY A 383 -10.41 -1.84 -37.95
C GLY A 383 -9.49 -2.62 -37.00
N LEU A 384 -9.91 -2.91 -35.76
CA LEU A 384 -9.11 -3.70 -34.81
C LEU A 384 -8.91 -5.14 -35.28
N GLU A 385 -9.82 -5.68 -36.10
CA GLU A 385 -9.70 -7.00 -36.73
C GLU A 385 -8.44 -7.19 -37.58
N HIS A 386 -7.76 -6.10 -37.99
CA HIS A 386 -6.47 -6.16 -38.68
C HIS A 386 -5.28 -6.44 -37.74
N ALA A 387 -5.43 -6.30 -36.42
CA ALA A 387 -4.36 -6.51 -35.45
C ALA A 387 -4.13 -8.00 -35.13
N LYS A 388 -3.75 -8.79 -36.14
CA LYS A 388 -3.66 -10.26 -36.04
C LYS A 388 -2.63 -10.77 -35.03
N ASN A 389 -1.64 -9.96 -34.66
CA ASN A 389 -0.62 -10.30 -33.66
C ASN A 389 -0.97 -9.82 -32.25
N LEU A 390 -2.15 -9.26 -32.03
CA LEU A 390 -2.59 -8.75 -30.73
C LEU A 390 -2.78 -9.90 -29.73
N LYS A 391 -1.96 -9.89 -28.67
CA LYS A 391 -1.99 -10.83 -27.54
C LYS A 391 -2.76 -10.30 -26.33
N ARG A 392 -2.76 -8.98 -26.14
CA ARG A 392 -3.31 -8.33 -24.94
C ARG A 392 -4.20 -7.15 -25.30
N LEU A 393 -5.45 -7.17 -24.84
CA LEU A 393 -6.43 -6.14 -25.15
C LEU A 393 -7.20 -5.71 -23.89
N LEU A 394 -6.96 -4.48 -23.43
CA LEU A 394 -7.70 -3.85 -22.33
C LEU A 394 -8.62 -2.76 -22.87
N LEU A 395 -9.92 -2.93 -22.64
CA LEU A 395 -11.00 -2.09 -23.15
C LEU A 395 -11.98 -1.69 -22.03
N GLY A 396 -11.54 -1.75 -20.76
CA GLY A 396 -12.40 -1.47 -19.62
C GLY A 396 -12.95 -0.03 -19.60
N PHE A 397 -14.15 0.15 -19.03
CA PHE A 397 -14.81 1.45 -18.87
C PHE A 397 -14.97 2.24 -20.18
N ASN A 398 -15.55 1.59 -21.19
CA ASN A 398 -15.86 2.16 -22.50
C ASN A 398 -17.37 2.05 -22.79
N GLN A 399 -17.76 2.30 -24.05
CA GLN A 399 -19.15 2.33 -24.52
C GLN A 399 -19.43 1.22 -25.55
N ILE A 400 -18.63 0.14 -25.53
CA ILE A 400 -18.68 -0.95 -26.50
C ILE A 400 -19.95 -1.79 -26.28
N THR A 401 -20.76 -1.92 -27.32
CA THR A 401 -21.97 -2.76 -27.32
C THR A 401 -21.81 -4.06 -28.11
N ASP A 402 -20.96 -4.04 -29.14
CA ASP A 402 -20.72 -5.15 -30.05
C ASP A 402 -19.24 -5.59 -29.99
N VAL A 403 -19.02 -6.88 -29.75
CA VAL A 403 -17.71 -7.52 -29.68
C VAL A 403 -17.46 -8.52 -30.82
N SER A 404 -18.33 -8.54 -31.84
CA SER A 404 -18.28 -9.52 -32.94
C SER A 404 -16.94 -9.54 -33.68
N LEU A 405 -16.30 -8.37 -33.84
CA LEU A 405 -14.98 -8.25 -34.48
C LEU A 405 -13.84 -8.91 -33.68
N LEU A 406 -13.98 -9.04 -32.35
CA LEU A 406 -12.98 -9.72 -31.51
C LEU A 406 -12.83 -11.19 -31.88
N ALA A 407 -13.86 -11.83 -32.44
CA ALA A 407 -13.80 -13.24 -32.87
C ALA A 407 -12.70 -13.51 -33.92
N GLN A 408 -12.18 -12.47 -34.59
CA GLN A 408 -11.10 -12.58 -35.58
C GLN A 408 -9.68 -12.43 -35.00
N LEU A 409 -9.54 -12.25 -33.68
CA LEU A 409 -8.29 -11.96 -32.97
C LEU A 409 -7.82 -13.18 -32.17
N THR A 410 -7.75 -14.34 -32.82
CA THR A 410 -7.54 -15.66 -32.21
C THR A 410 -6.20 -15.83 -31.47
N ASN A 411 -5.27 -14.89 -31.62
CA ASN A 411 -3.98 -14.85 -30.91
C ASN A 411 -4.05 -14.14 -29.54
N LEU A 412 -5.23 -13.63 -29.13
CA LEU A 412 -5.42 -13.03 -27.80
C LEU A 412 -5.20 -14.04 -26.68
N GLU A 413 -4.26 -13.73 -25.79
CA GLU A 413 -3.99 -14.42 -24.52
C GLU A 413 -4.67 -13.72 -23.33
N GLU A 414 -4.87 -12.40 -23.40
CA GLU A 414 -5.52 -11.59 -22.35
C GLU A 414 -6.57 -10.63 -22.94
N LEU A 415 -7.80 -10.72 -22.46
CA LEU A 415 -8.90 -9.83 -22.81
C LEU A 415 -9.58 -9.28 -21.54
N SER A 416 -9.63 -7.96 -21.41
CA SER A 416 -10.37 -7.26 -20.35
C SER A 416 -11.35 -6.28 -20.98
N ILE A 417 -12.65 -6.54 -20.82
CA ILE A 417 -13.76 -5.68 -21.27
C ILE A 417 -14.72 -5.26 -20.12
N PRO A 418 -14.27 -5.08 -18.86
CA PRO A 418 -15.16 -4.75 -17.74
C PRO A 418 -15.81 -3.38 -17.94
N TYR A 419 -17.03 -3.20 -17.43
CA TYR A 419 -17.75 -1.94 -17.52
C TYR A 419 -17.90 -1.47 -18.98
N ASN A 420 -18.51 -2.32 -19.80
CA ASN A 420 -19.00 -2.01 -21.13
C ASN A 420 -20.46 -2.48 -21.27
N PRO A 421 -21.31 -1.80 -22.06
CA PRO A 421 -22.69 -2.21 -22.34
C PRO A 421 -22.80 -3.37 -23.37
N VAL A 422 -21.96 -4.40 -23.25
CA VAL A 422 -21.98 -5.58 -24.15
C VAL A 422 -23.14 -6.51 -23.76
N ALA A 423 -24.04 -6.76 -24.72
CA ALA A 423 -25.23 -7.60 -24.49
C ALA A 423 -25.00 -9.09 -24.81
N ASP A 424 -24.14 -9.41 -25.77
CA ASP A 424 -23.80 -10.78 -26.17
C ASP A 424 -22.28 -10.99 -26.17
N LEU A 425 -21.83 -12.00 -25.43
CA LEU A 425 -20.44 -12.44 -25.36
C LEU A 425 -20.19 -13.75 -26.12
N THR A 426 -21.18 -14.27 -26.86
CA THR A 426 -21.01 -15.45 -27.72
C THR A 426 -19.87 -15.31 -28.73
N PRO A 427 -19.60 -14.15 -29.37
CA PRO A 427 -18.51 -14.02 -30.33
C PRO A 427 -17.11 -14.30 -29.76
N ILE A 428 -16.87 -14.02 -28.48
CA ILE A 428 -15.54 -14.27 -27.88
C ILE A 428 -15.24 -15.77 -27.70
N LYS A 429 -16.20 -16.69 -27.92
CA LYS A 429 -15.96 -18.15 -27.94
C LYS A 429 -14.88 -18.59 -28.95
N ALA A 430 -14.63 -17.79 -29.99
CA ALA A 430 -13.55 -18.05 -30.95
C ALA A 430 -12.14 -17.87 -30.37
N LEU A 431 -12.01 -17.17 -29.23
CA LEU A 431 -10.74 -16.84 -28.57
C LEU A 431 -10.25 -17.98 -27.66
N THR A 432 -10.12 -19.17 -28.21
CA THR A 432 -9.79 -20.40 -27.46
C THR A 432 -8.43 -20.37 -26.75
N GLY A 433 -7.51 -19.50 -27.19
CA GLY A 433 -6.18 -19.28 -26.60
C GLY A 433 -6.16 -18.39 -25.34
N LEU A 434 -7.29 -17.87 -24.87
CA LEU A 434 -7.34 -16.98 -23.71
C LEU A 434 -6.84 -17.65 -22.42
N ARG A 435 -5.92 -16.96 -21.75
CA ARG A 435 -5.33 -17.32 -20.45
C ARG A 435 -5.80 -16.38 -19.33
N ALA A 436 -6.19 -15.17 -19.68
CA ALA A 436 -6.81 -14.20 -18.78
C ALA A 436 -8.05 -13.57 -19.43
N LEU A 437 -9.18 -13.62 -18.74
CA LEU A 437 -10.44 -13.01 -19.18
C LEU A 437 -11.10 -12.22 -18.05
N GLU A 438 -11.42 -10.97 -18.32
CA GLU A 438 -12.19 -10.09 -17.43
C GLU A 438 -13.45 -9.56 -18.12
N VAL A 439 -14.61 -9.94 -17.58
CA VAL A 439 -15.95 -9.52 -18.01
C VAL A 439 -16.76 -9.09 -16.80
N ARG A 440 -17.03 -7.79 -16.66
CA ARG A 440 -17.76 -7.23 -15.51
C ARG A 440 -18.93 -6.35 -15.95
N GLY A 441 -20.14 -6.71 -15.55
CA GLY A 441 -21.37 -5.98 -15.89
C GLY A 441 -21.57 -4.67 -15.14
N TYR A 442 -22.29 -3.74 -15.77
CA TYR A 442 -22.81 -2.50 -15.17
C TYR A 442 -24.14 -2.76 -14.42
N ASP A 443 -24.14 -3.49 -13.29
CA ASP A 443 -25.35 -3.78 -12.46
C ASP A 443 -26.63 -4.00 -13.30
N ILE A 444 -26.55 -4.85 -14.32
CA ILE A 444 -27.64 -5.02 -15.28
C ILE A 444 -28.64 -5.99 -14.67
N ARG A 445 -29.56 -5.48 -13.85
CA ARG A 445 -30.49 -6.23 -12.98
C ARG A 445 -31.43 -7.23 -13.70
N ASN A 446 -31.33 -7.41 -15.01
CA ASN A 446 -32.11 -8.31 -15.84
C ASN A 446 -31.30 -9.09 -16.89
N VAL A 447 -29.96 -9.10 -16.85
CA VAL A 447 -29.13 -9.93 -17.75
C VAL A 447 -28.22 -10.82 -16.92
N THR A 448 -28.51 -12.13 -16.89
CA THR A 448 -27.62 -13.14 -16.30
C THR A 448 -26.62 -13.57 -17.35
N LEU A 449 -25.33 -13.56 -17.03
CA LEU A 449 -24.29 -14.06 -17.91
C LEU A 449 -24.36 -15.60 -17.99
N ASP A 450 -24.43 -16.15 -19.20
CA ASP A 450 -24.29 -17.60 -19.41
C ASP A 450 -22.87 -18.05 -19.04
N ILE A 451 -22.74 -18.69 -17.88
CA ILE A 451 -21.46 -19.17 -17.36
C ILE A 451 -20.92 -20.39 -18.13
N HIS A 452 -21.73 -21.06 -18.95
CA HIS A 452 -21.21 -22.09 -19.88
C HIS A 452 -20.34 -21.49 -20.99
N LEU A 453 -20.40 -20.18 -21.23
CA LEU A 453 -19.47 -19.46 -22.12
C LEU A 453 -18.01 -19.83 -21.85
N PHE A 454 -17.61 -19.89 -20.57
CA PHE A 454 -16.20 -20.03 -20.20
C PHE A 454 -15.63 -21.42 -20.46
N THR A 455 -16.46 -22.44 -20.69
CA THR A 455 -15.96 -23.79 -21.04
C THR A 455 -15.28 -23.82 -22.43
N ALA A 456 -15.43 -22.77 -23.23
CA ALA A 456 -14.69 -22.57 -24.48
C ALA A 456 -13.20 -22.19 -24.27
N PHE A 457 -12.78 -21.86 -23.04
CA PHE A 457 -11.45 -21.36 -22.72
C PHE A 457 -10.72 -22.27 -21.70
N PRO A 458 -10.36 -23.51 -22.09
CA PRO A 458 -9.79 -24.51 -21.16
C PRO A 458 -8.43 -24.09 -20.56
N ASP A 459 -7.74 -23.14 -21.20
CA ASP A 459 -6.43 -22.63 -20.80
C ASP A 459 -6.46 -21.40 -19.89
N LEU A 460 -7.65 -20.95 -19.44
CA LEU A 460 -7.77 -19.87 -18.47
C LEU A 460 -7.02 -20.17 -17.17
N VAL A 461 -6.14 -19.23 -16.80
CA VAL A 461 -5.43 -19.16 -15.52
C VAL A 461 -6.06 -18.09 -14.63
N HIS A 462 -6.55 -16.99 -15.22
CA HIS A 462 -7.21 -15.87 -14.53
C HIS A 462 -8.60 -15.59 -15.11
N LEU A 463 -9.61 -15.54 -14.25
CA LEU A 463 -10.99 -15.22 -14.62
C LEU A 463 -11.59 -14.19 -13.65
N SER A 464 -12.07 -13.07 -14.18
CA SER A 464 -12.81 -12.04 -13.44
C SER A 464 -14.21 -11.89 -14.04
N ILE A 465 -15.23 -12.22 -13.25
CA ILE A 465 -16.65 -12.35 -13.65
C ILE A 465 -17.57 -11.63 -12.66
N GLY A 466 -17.10 -10.55 -12.05
CA GLY A 466 -17.88 -9.78 -11.08
C GLY A 466 -19.12 -9.09 -11.67
N SER A 467 -20.10 -8.77 -10.83
CA SER A 467 -21.27 -7.94 -11.19
C SER A 467 -22.12 -8.48 -12.38
N ASN A 468 -22.27 -9.80 -12.49
CA ASN A 468 -22.92 -10.49 -13.63
C ASN A 468 -24.19 -11.30 -13.26
N GLY A 469 -24.66 -11.19 -12.01
CA GLY A 469 -25.87 -11.90 -11.53
C GLY A 469 -25.72 -13.42 -11.40
N ILE A 470 -24.49 -13.94 -11.36
CA ILE A 470 -24.18 -15.37 -11.36
C ILE A 470 -24.65 -16.02 -10.05
N THR A 471 -25.29 -17.19 -10.14
CA THR A 471 -25.79 -17.98 -8.99
C THR A 471 -25.10 -19.35 -8.90
N ASP A 472 -25.05 -20.08 -10.01
CA ASP A 472 -24.34 -21.36 -10.15
C ASP A 472 -22.96 -21.13 -10.79
N ILE A 473 -21.93 -21.76 -10.22
CA ILE A 473 -20.54 -21.76 -10.70
C ILE A 473 -20.03 -23.15 -11.12
N THR A 474 -20.91 -24.15 -11.17
CA THR A 474 -20.59 -25.54 -11.54
C THR A 474 -19.82 -25.66 -12.86
N PRO A 475 -20.13 -24.91 -13.94
CA PRO A 475 -19.38 -25.01 -15.20
C PRO A 475 -17.89 -24.61 -15.08
N LEU A 476 -17.51 -23.79 -14.09
CA LEU A 476 -16.10 -23.41 -13.87
C LEU A 476 -15.22 -24.58 -13.41
N THR A 477 -15.82 -25.68 -12.90
CA THR A 477 -15.08 -26.90 -12.51
C THR A 477 -14.30 -27.53 -13.66
N GLN A 478 -14.62 -27.20 -14.92
CA GLN A 478 -13.89 -27.68 -16.10
C GLN A 478 -12.56 -26.95 -16.32
N LEU A 479 -12.37 -25.75 -15.74
CA LEU A 479 -11.19 -24.91 -15.91
C LEU A 479 -10.02 -25.39 -15.04
N LYS A 480 -9.45 -26.54 -15.37
CA LYS A 480 -8.42 -27.23 -14.56
C LYS A 480 -7.13 -26.42 -14.37
N ARG A 481 -6.87 -25.43 -15.23
CA ARG A 481 -5.72 -24.52 -15.18
C ARG A 481 -5.96 -23.24 -14.37
N LEU A 482 -7.18 -23.00 -13.90
CA LEU A 482 -7.54 -21.77 -13.20
C LEU A 482 -6.82 -21.66 -11.85
N ARG A 483 -6.09 -20.56 -11.66
CA ARG A 483 -5.37 -20.20 -10.43
C ARG A 483 -5.94 -18.97 -9.74
N SER A 484 -6.69 -18.14 -10.47
CA SER A 484 -7.24 -16.88 -9.98
C SER A 484 -8.68 -16.73 -10.42
N LEU A 485 -9.61 -16.61 -9.47
CA LEU A 485 -11.02 -16.36 -9.72
C LEU A 485 -11.49 -15.15 -8.91
N SER A 486 -12.05 -14.14 -9.60
CA SER A 486 -12.88 -13.10 -8.97
C SER A 486 -14.31 -13.20 -9.48
N ALA A 487 -15.27 -13.34 -8.57
CA ALA A 487 -16.70 -13.30 -8.86
C ALA A 487 -17.44 -12.38 -7.87
N ILE A 488 -16.81 -11.24 -7.53
CA ILE A 488 -17.35 -10.21 -6.65
C ILE A 488 -18.73 -9.66 -7.11
N SER A 489 -19.62 -9.35 -6.17
CA SER A 489 -20.94 -8.74 -6.45
C SER A 489 -21.83 -9.60 -7.36
N ASN A 490 -21.91 -10.91 -7.08
CA ASN A 490 -22.83 -11.84 -7.74
C ASN A 490 -23.88 -12.35 -6.72
N GLN A 491 -24.58 -13.44 -7.04
CA GLN A 491 -25.60 -14.06 -6.21
C GLN A 491 -25.20 -15.49 -5.82
N ILE A 492 -23.90 -15.77 -5.77
CA ILE A 492 -23.34 -17.09 -5.49
C ILE A 492 -23.60 -17.45 -4.03
N ARG A 493 -24.09 -18.67 -3.80
CA ARG A 493 -24.33 -19.21 -2.45
C ARG A 493 -23.69 -20.57 -2.23
N ASP A 494 -23.79 -21.46 -3.22
CA ASP A 494 -23.19 -22.78 -3.17
C ASP A 494 -21.73 -22.71 -3.65
N LEU A 495 -20.80 -23.13 -2.79
CA LEU A 495 -19.38 -23.21 -3.08
C LEU A 495 -18.88 -24.64 -3.30
N THR A 496 -19.77 -25.65 -3.31
CA THR A 496 -19.43 -27.05 -3.61
C THR A 496 -18.58 -27.21 -4.88
N PRO A 497 -18.81 -26.45 -5.98
CA PRO A 497 -17.93 -26.48 -7.15
C PRO A 497 -16.46 -26.09 -6.87
N ILE A 498 -16.20 -25.16 -5.94
CA ILE A 498 -14.84 -24.68 -5.63
C ILE A 498 -13.97 -25.80 -5.02
N ALA A 499 -14.55 -26.75 -4.31
CA ALA A 499 -13.81 -27.91 -3.78
C ALA A 499 -13.15 -28.77 -4.89
N GLN A 500 -13.62 -28.66 -6.13
CA GLN A 500 -13.05 -29.35 -7.31
C GLN A 500 -11.95 -28.54 -8.02
N MET A 501 -11.54 -27.40 -7.44
CA MET A 501 -10.59 -26.44 -8.03
C MET A 501 -9.34 -26.23 -7.13
N PRO A 502 -8.59 -27.30 -6.78
CA PRO A 502 -7.49 -27.23 -5.80
C PRO A 502 -6.27 -26.42 -6.25
N ASN A 503 -6.22 -25.99 -7.52
CA ASN A 503 -5.14 -25.17 -8.08
C ASN A 503 -5.31 -23.66 -7.83
N LEU A 504 -6.43 -23.24 -7.22
CA LEU A 504 -6.67 -21.84 -6.88
C LEU A 504 -5.65 -21.31 -5.86
N VAL A 505 -5.05 -20.16 -6.21
CA VAL A 505 -4.11 -19.37 -5.40
C VAL A 505 -4.78 -18.07 -4.95
N PHE A 506 -5.64 -17.49 -5.80
CA PHE A 506 -6.42 -16.28 -5.53
C PHE A 506 -7.92 -16.58 -5.71
N LEU A 507 -8.73 -16.23 -4.71
CA LEU A 507 -10.18 -16.33 -4.76
C LEU A 507 -10.84 -15.08 -4.14
N GLU A 508 -11.64 -14.37 -4.94
CA GLU A 508 -12.46 -13.25 -4.50
C GLU A 508 -13.94 -13.54 -4.77
N LEU A 509 -14.74 -13.57 -3.69
CA LEU A 509 -16.18 -13.83 -3.69
C LEU A 509 -16.93 -12.76 -2.87
N GLY A 510 -16.38 -11.56 -2.73
CA GLY A 510 -17.02 -10.47 -1.97
C GLY A 510 -18.44 -10.14 -2.49
N TYR A 511 -19.31 -9.65 -1.61
CA TYR A 511 -20.69 -9.26 -1.89
C TYR A 511 -21.50 -10.35 -2.62
N ASN A 512 -21.47 -11.57 -2.08
CA ASN A 512 -22.28 -12.71 -2.53
C ASN A 512 -23.20 -13.16 -1.37
N GLN A 513 -23.74 -14.37 -1.44
CA GLN A 513 -24.65 -14.96 -0.45
C GLN A 513 -24.02 -16.15 0.30
N VAL A 514 -22.68 -16.20 0.35
CA VAL A 514 -21.93 -17.31 0.96
C VAL A 514 -22.09 -17.29 2.49
N ASN A 515 -22.48 -18.42 3.07
CA ASN A 515 -22.50 -18.64 4.52
C ASN A 515 -21.81 -19.93 4.97
N ASP A 516 -21.55 -20.85 4.04
CA ASP A 516 -20.85 -22.11 4.27
C ASP A 516 -19.45 -22.06 3.62
N LEU A 517 -18.42 -22.28 4.43
CA LEU A 517 -17.02 -22.31 4.02
C LEU A 517 -16.44 -23.73 3.95
N THR A 518 -17.23 -24.77 4.24
CA THR A 518 -16.77 -26.17 4.20
C THR A 518 -16.14 -26.59 2.87
N PRO A 519 -16.56 -26.09 1.68
CA PRO A 519 -15.89 -26.42 0.41
C PRO A 519 -14.46 -25.89 0.27
N PHE A 520 -13.98 -25.02 1.16
CA PHE A 520 -12.57 -24.61 1.20
C PHE A 520 -11.66 -25.61 1.90
N THR A 521 -12.21 -26.63 2.57
CA THR A 521 -11.44 -27.68 3.23
C THR A 521 -10.54 -28.41 2.21
N GLY A 522 -9.23 -28.25 2.33
CA GLY A 522 -8.24 -28.88 1.45
C GLY A 522 -7.70 -28.01 0.31
N LEU A 523 -8.15 -26.76 0.15
CA LEU A 523 -7.59 -25.82 -0.85
C LEU A 523 -6.24 -25.25 -0.42
N THR A 524 -5.26 -26.11 -0.12
CA THR A 524 -3.99 -25.74 0.53
C THR A 524 -3.08 -24.84 -0.32
N ASN A 525 -3.37 -24.66 -1.62
CA ASN A 525 -2.62 -23.74 -2.50
C ASN A 525 -3.07 -22.27 -2.38
N LEU A 526 -4.20 -22.02 -1.70
CA LEU A 526 -4.78 -20.68 -1.61
C LEU A 526 -3.92 -19.74 -0.76
N GLN A 527 -3.54 -18.60 -1.34
CA GLN A 527 -2.74 -17.55 -0.72
C GLN A 527 -3.53 -16.27 -0.47
N PHE A 528 -4.54 -15.99 -1.30
CA PHE A 528 -5.36 -14.78 -1.23
C PHE A 528 -6.85 -15.16 -1.23
N LEU A 529 -7.57 -14.78 -0.17
CA LEU A 529 -8.99 -15.06 -0.02
C LEU A 529 -9.77 -13.81 0.41
N TYR A 530 -10.65 -13.32 -0.46
CA TYR A 530 -11.46 -12.13 -0.22
C TYR A 530 -12.94 -12.48 -0.23
N LEU A 531 -13.59 -12.38 0.92
CA LEU A 531 -15.01 -12.67 1.15
C LEU A 531 -15.84 -11.50 1.72
N PRO A 532 -15.45 -10.20 1.59
CA PRO A 532 -16.13 -9.13 2.31
C PRO A 532 -17.61 -9.02 1.91
N GLY A 533 -18.48 -8.71 2.86
CA GLY A 533 -19.91 -8.54 2.63
C GLY A 533 -20.68 -9.83 2.34
N ASN A 534 -20.18 -10.99 2.80
CA ASN A 534 -20.92 -12.24 2.85
C ASN A 534 -21.49 -12.51 4.26
N PRO A 535 -22.62 -13.22 4.40
CA PRO A 535 -23.22 -13.58 5.69
C PRO A 535 -22.46 -14.71 6.44
N LEU A 536 -21.17 -14.50 6.69
CA LEU A 536 -20.27 -15.44 7.36
C LEU A 536 -20.44 -15.44 8.89
N ALA A 537 -20.32 -16.62 9.49
CA ALA A 537 -20.36 -16.81 10.95
C ALA A 537 -19.34 -17.83 11.47
N ASP A 538 -19.17 -18.98 10.80
CA ASP A 538 -18.17 -20.00 11.14
C ASP A 538 -16.92 -19.88 10.24
N LEU A 539 -15.74 -19.86 10.86
CA LEU A 539 -14.44 -19.80 10.19
C LEU A 539 -13.65 -21.11 10.33
N THR A 540 -14.20 -22.13 10.99
CA THR A 540 -13.54 -23.43 11.24
C THR A 540 -12.92 -24.06 9.98
N PRO A 541 -13.59 -24.06 8.80
CA PRO A 541 -13.02 -24.61 7.56
C PRO A 541 -11.74 -23.93 7.08
N LEU A 542 -11.49 -22.67 7.47
CA LEU A 542 -10.28 -21.93 7.07
C LEU A 542 -9.01 -22.39 7.78
N SER A 543 -9.13 -23.06 8.94
CA SER A 543 -8.01 -23.40 9.83
C SER A 543 -6.91 -24.28 9.19
N GLY A 544 -7.22 -24.98 8.09
CA GLY A 544 -6.27 -25.78 7.32
C GLY A 544 -5.47 -25.03 6.25
N LEU A 545 -5.82 -23.78 5.93
CA LEU A 545 -5.27 -23.01 4.80
C LEU A 545 -3.92 -22.36 5.12
N LYS A 546 -2.92 -23.16 5.51
CA LYS A 546 -1.63 -22.68 6.06
C LYS A 546 -0.80 -21.81 5.12
N ASN A 547 -1.06 -21.80 3.82
CA ASN A 547 -0.37 -20.95 2.84
C ASN A 547 -1.07 -19.59 2.64
N LEU A 548 -2.17 -19.32 3.34
CA LEU A 548 -2.91 -18.08 3.23
C LEU A 548 -2.09 -16.90 3.77
N LYS A 549 -1.86 -15.91 2.91
CA LYS A 549 -1.17 -14.65 3.19
C LYS A 549 -2.16 -13.53 3.46
N HIS A 550 -3.20 -13.39 2.62
CA HIS A 550 -4.19 -12.33 2.73
C HIS A 550 -5.59 -12.92 2.95
N LEU A 551 -6.30 -12.41 3.96
CA LEU A 551 -7.68 -12.76 4.25
C LEU A 551 -8.53 -11.50 4.48
N ASP A 552 -9.62 -11.37 3.73
CA ASP A 552 -10.68 -10.37 4.01
C ASP A 552 -12.00 -11.08 4.27
N ILE A 553 -12.54 -10.88 5.46
CA ILE A 553 -13.80 -11.44 5.99
C ILE A 553 -14.67 -10.34 6.60
N SER A 554 -14.51 -9.11 6.10
CA SER A 554 -15.22 -7.93 6.61
C SER A 554 -16.72 -7.99 6.34
N GLY A 555 -17.54 -7.45 7.24
CA GLY A 555 -18.97 -7.29 7.01
C GLY A 555 -19.30 -6.27 5.91
N ASP A 556 -20.54 -6.33 5.41
CA ASP A 556 -21.06 -5.27 4.55
C ASP A 556 -21.47 -4.03 5.38
N ILE A 557 -22.22 -3.11 4.77
CA ILE A 557 -22.75 -1.93 5.46
C ILE A 557 -23.80 -2.24 6.54
N ASN A 558 -24.38 -3.45 6.53
CA ASN A 558 -25.32 -3.93 7.54
C ASN A 558 -24.64 -4.69 8.70
N GLY A 559 -23.35 -5.04 8.52
CA GLY A 559 -22.51 -5.71 9.50
C GLY A 559 -22.55 -7.24 9.42
N GLY A 560 -21.40 -7.86 9.63
CA GLY A 560 -21.20 -9.31 9.64
C GLY A 560 -21.62 -9.99 10.95
N ALA A 561 -21.49 -11.31 10.98
CA ALA A 561 -21.86 -12.15 12.12
C ALA A 561 -20.67 -12.83 12.83
N ILE A 562 -19.44 -12.57 12.37
CA ILE A 562 -18.22 -13.20 12.92
C ILE A 562 -17.97 -12.69 14.34
N THR A 563 -17.75 -13.61 15.27
CA THR A 563 -17.48 -13.32 16.70
C THR A 563 -16.20 -13.97 17.22
N ASP A 564 -15.84 -15.14 16.67
CA ASP A 564 -14.66 -15.93 17.06
C ASP A 564 -13.61 -15.96 15.94
N LEU A 565 -12.36 -15.69 16.31
CA LEU A 565 -11.19 -15.75 15.44
C LEU A 565 -10.27 -16.94 15.77
N THR A 566 -10.68 -17.84 16.68
CA THR A 566 -9.91 -19.01 17.09
C THR A 566 -9.46 -19.89 15.91
N PRO A 567 -10.30 -20.14 14.87
CA PRO A 567 -9.87 -20.88 13.68
C PRO A 567 -8.69 -20.27 12.92
N LEU A 568 -8.46 -18.96 13.03
CA LEU A 568 -7.37 -18.27 12.32
C LEU A 568 -6.01 -18.40 13.01
N ALA A 569 -5.95 -18.88 14.26
CA ALA A 569 -4.72 -18.97 15.05
C ALA A 569 -3.67 -19.97 14.50
N THR A 570 -4.02 -20.76 13.49
CA THR A 570 -3.15 -21.70 12.78
C THR A 570 -2.51 -21.10 11.52
N LEU A 571 -2.98 -19.94 11.06
CA LEU A 571 -2.59 -19.32 9.78
C LEU A 571 -1.33 -18.47 9.92
N THR A 572 -0.23 -19.05 10.41
CA THR A 572 0.99 -18.31 10.82
C THR A 572 1.71 -17.57 9.69
N ASN A 573 1.37 -17.84 8.43
CA ASN A 573 1.88 -17.14 7.25
C ASN A 573 1.03 -15.91 6.84
N LEU A 574 0.00 -15.57 7.60
CA LEU A 574 -0.88 -14.45 7.28
C LEU A 574 -0.14 -13.10 7.44
N GLU A 575 -0.04 -12.37 6.33
CA GLU A 575 0.58 -11.06 6.16
C GLU A 575 -0.47 -9.93 6.25
N ALA A 576 -1.70 -10.18 5.81
CA ALA A 576 -2.81 -9.23 5.88
C ALA A 576 -4.14 -9.87 6.35
N LEU A 577 -4.81 -9.22 7.31
CA LEU A 577 -6.15 -9.59 7.80
C LEU A 577 -7.06 -8.37 7.83
N ARG A 578 -8.22 -8.47 7.18
CA ARG A 578 -9.34 -7.54 7.36
C ARG A 578 -10.57 -8.30 7.85
N ALA A 579 -11.16 -7.81 8.95
CA ALA A 579 -12.41 -8.34 9.49
C ALA A 579 -13.27 -7.20 10.06
N ASP A 580 -13.30 -6.07 9.34
CA ASP A 580 -14.06 -4.88 9.72
C ASP A 580 -15.57 -5.16 9.79
N ARG A 581 -16.34 -4.32 10.50
CA ARG A 581 -17.81 -4.41 10.58
C ARG A 581 -18.31 -5.79 11.02
N ASN A 582 -17.76 -6.33 12.09
CA ASN A 582 -18.11 -7.63 12.64
C ASN A 582 -18.50 -7.52 14.12
N LYS A 583 -18.62 -8.66 14.81
CA LYS A 583 -19.02 -8.74 16.24
C LYS A 583 -17.87 -9.29 17.09
N ILE A 584 -16.63 -9.08 16.65
CA ILE A 584 -15.42 -9.60 17.29
C ILE A 584 -15.19 -8.87 18.61
N ARG A 585 -15.00 -9.64 19.69
CA ARG A 585 -14.67 -9.13 21.04
C ARG A 585 -13.25 -9.44 21.47
N SER A 586 -12.69 -10.55 20.99
CA SER A 586 -11.37 -11.03 21.42
C SER A 586 -10.45 -11.34 20.26
N ILE A 587 -9.35 -10.61 20.24
CA ILE A 587 -8.22 -10.76 19.32
C ILE A 587 -7.13 -11.70 19.87
N ARG A 588 -7.36 -12.35 21.03
CA ARG A 588 -6.38 -13.27 21.65
C ARG A 588 -5.87 -14.38 20.70
N PRO A 589 -6.70 -14.98 19.82
CA PRO A 589 -6.23 -15.94 18.82
C PRO A 589 -5.12 -15.42 17.90
N LEU A 590 -5.15 -14.13 17.55
CA LEU A 590 -4.23 -13.53 16.58
C LEU A 590 -2.79 -13.40 17.11
N ARG A 591 -2.54 -13.58 18.42
CA ARG A 591 -1.21 -13.41 19.05
C ARG A 591 -0.07 -14.25 18.44
N LYS A 592 -0.39 -15.30 17.67
CA LYS A 592 0.57 -16.18 17.00
C LYS A 592 0.91 -15.75 15.56
N LEU A 593 0.22 -14.76 15.02
CA LEU A 593 0.37 -14.30 13.64
C LEU A 593 1.50 -13.25 13.55
N GLU A 594 2.71 -13.63 13.94
CA GLU A 594 3.86 -12.71 14.08
C GLU A 594 4.33 -12.14 12.73
N HIS A 595 3.84 -12.68 11.61
CA HIS A 595 4.09 -12.19 10.25
C HIS A 595 3.12 -11.10 9.79
N LEU A 596 2.09 -10.78 10.57
CA LEU A 596 1.02 -9.86 10.16
C LEU A 596 1.54 -8.41 10.06
N GLU A 597 1.37 -7.82 8.88
CA GLU A 597 1.76 -6.45 8.54
C GLU A 597 0.54 -5.52 8.50
N ILE A 598 -0.58 -5.98 7.94
CA ILE A 598 -1.83 -5.22 7.84
C ILE A 598 -2.92 -5.89 8.69
N LEU A 599 -3.47 -5.14 9.64
CA LEU A 599 -4.62 -5.59 10.45
C LEU A 599 -5.72 -4.53 10.48
N SER A 600 -6.87 -4.85 9.91
CA SER A 600 -8.09 -4.03 9.95
C SER A 600 -9.19 -4.76 10.74
N LEU A 601 -9.62 -4.13 11.84
CA LEU A 601 -10.68 -4.61 12.72
C LEU A 601 -11.60 -3.44 13.13
N GLU A 602 -11.81 -2.47 12.23
CA GLU A 602 -12.72 -1.36 12.46
C GLU A 602 -14.14 -1.86 12.74
N ASP A 603 -14.94 -1.09 13.48
CA ASP A 603 -16.38 -1.34 13.65
C ASP A 603 -16.67 -2.75 14.24
N ASN A 604 -16.15 -2.95 15.45
CA ASN A 604 -16.19 -4.22 16.18
C ASN A 604 -16.40 -3.96 17.68
N GLN A 605 -16.29 -5.00 18.52
CA GLN A 605 -16.56 -4.94 19.96
C GLN A 605 -15.28 -5.17 20.79
N ILE A 606 -14.13 -4.76 20.27
CA ILE A 606 -12.80 -4.98 20.90
C ILE A 606 -12.54 -3.90 21.96
N SER A 607 -12.13 -4.31 23.17
CA SER A 607 -11.71 -3.39 24.24
C SER A 607 -10.31 -3.64 24.81
N ASP A 608 -9.73 -4.83 24.58
CA ASP A 608 -8.41 -5.22 25.11
C ASP A 608 -7.35 -5.20 23.99
N MET A 609 -6.52 -4.15 23.96
CA MET A 609 -5.44 -3.99 23.00
C MET A 609 -4.16 -4.79 23.32
N ARG A 610 -4.01 -5.34 24.52
CA ARG A 610 -2.76 -6.00 24.95
C ARG A 610 -2.31 -7.15 24.02
N PRO A 611 -3.20 -7.95 23.40
CA PRO A 611 -2.79 -8.93 22.38
C PRO A 611 -2.02 -8.37 21.19
N PHE A 612 -2.27 -7.13 20.74
CA PHE A 612 -1.58 -6.56 19.59
C PHE A 612 -0.08 -6.40 19.82
N THR A 613 0.38 -6.23 21.08
CA THR A 613 1.81 -6.03 21.44
C THR A 613 2.77 -7.14 21.01
N LYS A 614 2.25 -8.28 20.52
CA LYS A 614 3.03 -9.38 19.95
C LYS A 614 3.23 -9.28 18.43
N LEU A 615 2.41 -8.49 17.74
CA LEU A 615 2.40 -8.35 16.29
C LEU A 615 3.41 -7.28 15.86
N VAL A 616 4.70 -7.59 16.00
CA VAL A 616 5.80 -6.61 15.85
C VAL A 616 6.06 -6.16 14.41
N LYS A 617 5.52 -6.88 13.40
CA LYS A 617 5.63 -6.53 11.99
C LYS A 617 4.53 -5.58 11.48
N LEU A 618 3.51 -5.27 12.29
CA LEU A 618 2.41 -4.40 11.84
C LEU A 618 2.95 -3.07 11.31
N SER A 619 2.57 -2.76 10.06
CA SER A 619 2.79 -1.49 9.36
C SER A 619 1.50 -0.67 9.30
N THR A 620 0.33 -1.32 9.29
CA THR A 620 -0.99 -0.67 9.36
C THR A 620 -1.91 -1.39 10.36
N LEU A 621 -2.48 -0.63 11.30
CA LEU A 621 -3.43 -1.12 12.30
C LEU A 621 -4.67 -0.22 12.35
N ARG A 622 -5.84 -0.75 11.97
CA ARG A 622 -7.12 -0.02 12.00
C ARG A 622 -8.09 -0.61 13.01
N LEU A 623 -8.55 0.23 13.91
CA LEU A 623 -9.34 -0.08 15.11
C LEU A 623 -10.42 0.96 15.40
N ALA A 624 -10.65 1.93 14.51
CA ALA A 624 -11.74 2.91 14.63
C ALA A 624 -13.08 2.24 14.92
N ARG A 625 -13.97 2.93 15.65
CA ARG A 625 -15.30 2.41 16.04
C ARG A 625 -15.23 1.09 16.84
N ASN A 626 -14.32 1.03 17.82
CA ASN A 626 -14.26 -0.04 18.83
C ASN A 626 -14.32 0.57 20.25
N PRO A 627 -14.87 -0.14 21.26
CA PRO A 627 -14.95 0.32 22.65
C PRO A 627 -13.60 0.19 23.39
N ILE A 628 -12.55 0.82 22.87
CA ILE A 628 -11.20 0.82 23.45
C ILE A 628 -11.05 2.02 24.40
N SER A 629 -10.62 1.74 25.64
CA SER A 629 -10.32 2.76 26.66
C SER A 629 -8.86 2.77 27.14
N ASP A 630 -8.10 1.70 26.89
CA ASP A 630 -6.67 1.60 27.23
C ASP A 630 -5.82 1.54 25.96
N ILE A 631 -5.23 2.69 25.61
CA ILE A 631 -4.29 2.84 24.50
C ILE A 631 -2.82 2.66 24.91
N THR A 632 -2.49 2.34 26.17
CA THR A 632 -1.09 2.10 26.59
C THR A 632 -0.38 1.00 25.77
N PRO A 633 -1.06 -0.05 25.25
CA PRO A 633 -0.42 -1.00 24.34
C PRO A 633 0.08 -0.39 23.01
N LEU A 634 -0.53 0.71 22.51
CA LEU A 634 -0.06 1.39 21.30
C LEU A 634 1.32 2.03 21.49
N GLN A 635 1.63 2.55 22.68
CA GLN A 635 2.96 3.08 22.97
C GLN A 635 4.03 1.99 22.82
N THR A 636 3.73 0.75 23.25
CA THR A 636 4.64 -0.39 23.11
C THR A 636 4.84 -0.78 21.64
N LEU A 637 3.82 -0.63 20.80
CA LEU A 637 3.89 -0.92 19.36
C LEU A 637 4.61 0.19 18.58
N SER A 638 4.24 1.44 18.77
CA SER A 638 4.86 2.60 18.10
C SER A 638 6.35 2.73 18.45
N ASN A 639 6.75 2.44 19.70
CA ASN A 639 8.16 2.38 20.08
C ASN A 639 8.96 1.26 19.39
N ARG A 640 8.29 0.20 18.89
CA ARG A 640 8.91 -0.93 18.18
C ARG A 640 8.89 -0.75 16.66
N ASN A 641 7.83 -0.18 16.12
CA ASN A 641 7.74 0.23 14.72
C ASN A 641 7.32 1.71 14.60
N PRO A 642 8.29 2.64 14.44
CA PRO A 642 8.02 4.06 14.27
C PRO A 642 7.30 4.43 12.96
N ARG A 643 7.11 3.48 12.03
CA ARG A 643 6.38 3.66 10.77
C ARG A 643 4.96 3.07 10.80
N LEU A 644 4.49 2.58 11.96
CA LEU A 644 3.15 2.02 12.12
C LEU A 644 2.09 3.12 11.92
N GLU A 645 1.28 2.98 10.88
CA GLU A 645 0.04 3.73 10.68
C GLU A 645 -1.03 3.15 11.63
N VAL A 646 -1.60 3.99 12.50
CA VAL A 646 -2.68 3.61 13.42
C VAL A 646 -3.90 4.47 13.16
N ASP A 647 -5.02 3.82 12.89
CA ASP A 647 -6.35 4.44 12.90
C ASP A 647 -7.13 3.92 14.11
N ILE A 648 -7.45 4.81 15.06
CA ILE A 648 -8.20 4.49 16.28
C ILE A 648 -9.01 5.70 16.71
N ASP A 649 -10.23 5.47 17.20
CA ASP A 649 -11.11 6.53 17.67
C ASP A 649 -10.64 7.05 19.05
N LEU A 650 -10.01 8.22 19.04
CA LEU A 650 -9.52 8.89 20.25
C LEU A 650 -10.63 9.70 20.96
N THR A 651 -11.80 9.91 20.36
CA THR A 651 -12.90 10.72 20.94
C THR A 651 -13.51 10.09 22.19
N GLN A 652 -13.23 8.81 22.45
CA GLN A 652 -13.61 8.08 23.66
C GLN A 652 -12.67 8.32 24.85
N LEU A 653 -11.53 9.01 24.66
CA LEU A 653 -10.55 9.27 25.69
C LEU A 653 -10.84 10.60 26.41
N SER A 654 -10.81 10.57 27.74
CA SER A 654 -10.93 11.79 28.56
C SER A 654 -9.57 12.47 28.72
N PRO A 655 -9.45 13.80 28.51
CA PRO A 655 -8.19 14.53 28.74
C PRO A 655 -7.67 14.37 30.17
N ILE A 656 -6.37 14.14 30.31
CA ILE A 656 -5.72 13.92 31.61
C ILE A 656 -4.95 15.18 32.02
N LEU A 657 -5.27 15.70 33.21
CA LEU A 657 -4.50 16.77 33.85
C LEU A 657 -3.25 16.16 34.50
N GLU A 658 -2.05 16.41 33.94
CA GLU A 658 -0.80 15.84 34.46
C GLU A 658 -0.23 16.64 35.66
N ILE A 659 -0.68 17.88 35.87
CA ILE A 659 -0.17 18.75 36.94
C ILE A 659 -1.31 19.28 37.81
N ILE A 660 -1.23 18.94 39.10
CA ILE A 660 -1.99 19.60 40.17
C ILE A 660 -1.09 20.68 40.79
N ASP A 661 -1.09 21.87 40.20
CA ASP A 661 -0.34 23.04 40.68
C ASP A 661 -1.33 24.11 41.16
N PRO A 662 -1.32 24.51 42.45
CA PRO A 662 -2.23 25.52 42.98
C PRO A 662 -2.02 26.92 42.38
N GLN A 663 -0.89 27.17 41.69
CA GLN A 663 -0.64 28.42 40.97
C GLN A 663 -1.18 28.40 39.52
N LEU A 664 -1.59 27.25 38.99
CA LEU A 664 -2.13 27.13 37.63
C LEU A 664 -3.35 28.06 37.47
N PRO A 665 -3.35 29.05 36.56
CA PRO A 665 -4.55 29.85 36.27
C PRO A 665 -5.64 28.98 35.64
N PRO A 666 -6.93 29.39 35.70
CA PRO A 666 -7.97 28.75 34.93
C PRO A 666 -7.63 28.80 33.43
N LEU A 667 -7.86 27.70 32.73
CA LEU A 667 -7.41 27.46 31.36
C LEU A 667 -8.60 27.01 30.52
N TYR A 668 -8.72 27.53 29.31
CA TYR A 668 -9.68 27.07 28.29
C TYR A 668 -8.89 26.72 27.02
N TRP A 669 -9.30 25.66 26.31
CA TRP A 669 -8.67 25.24 25.06
C TRP A 669 -9.65 24.53 24.12
N THR A 670 -9.29 24.48 22.85
CA THR A 670 -10.00 23.73 21.80
C THR A 670 -9.22 22.52 21.35
N ASP A 671 -9.95 21.48 20.95
CA ASP A 671 -9.45 20.24 20.37
C ASP A 671 -10.40 19.85 19.22
N THR A 672 -9.90 19.73 17.98
CA THR A 672 -10.77 19.72 16.77
C THR A 672 -11.72 18.54 16.69
N GLU A 673 -11.42 17.44 17.39
CA GLU A 673 -12.25 16.22 17.39
C GLU A 673 -13.32 16.23 18.51
N THR A 674 -13.43 17.34 19.26
CA THR A 674 -14.37 17.47 20.38
C THR A 674 -15.48 18.47 20.07
N SER A 675 -16.71 18.16 20.50
CA SER A 675 -17.91 18.94 20.18
C SER A 675 -18.10 20.18 21.07
N GLY A 676 -17.05 20.98 21.25
CA GLY A 676 -17.04 22.18 22.07
C GLY A 676 -15.64 22.63 22.47
N PHE A 677 -15.52 23.12 23.71
CA PHE A 677 -14.23 23.50 24.30
C PHE A 677 -14.03 22.79 25.64
N HIS A 678 -12.79 22.71 26.09
CA HIS A 678 -12.44 22.20 27.41
C HIS A 678 -12.08 23.33 28.37
N ARG A 679 -12.28 23.10 29.66
CA ARG A 679 -11.85 24.02 30.71
C ARG A 679 -11.26 23.33 31.92
N PHE A 680 -10.37 24.04 32.59
CA PHE A 680 -9.88 23.77 33.94
C PHE A 680 -10.11 25.00 34.82
N ILE A 681 -10.67 24.80 36.01
CA ILE A 681 -10.92 25.87 36.99
C ILE A 681 -10.24 25.48 38.31
N ARG A 682 -9.56 26.43 38.96
CA ARG A 682 -8.75 26.23 40.19
C ARG A 682 -9.47 25.49 41.34
N SER A 683 -10.79 25.56 41.42
CA SER A 683 -11.59 24.86 42.45
C SER A 683 -11.85 23.38 42.14
N GLN A 684 -11.40 22.88 41.00
CA GLN A 684 -11.63 21.53 40.49
C GLN A 684 -10.30 20.79 40.28
N THR A 685 -10.30 19.48 40.46
CA THR A 685 -9.12 18.61 40.26
C THR A 685 -9.16 17.87 38.92
N SER A 686 -10.05 18.27 38.01
CA SER A 686 -10.36 17.56 36.76
C SER A 686 -10.56 18.54 35.60
N VAL A 687 -10.35 18.04 34.38
CA VAL A 687 -10.78 18.73 33.15
C VAL A 687 -12.29 18.56 32.99
N GLU A 688 -12.99 19.63 32.63
CA GLU A 688 -14.37 19.56 32.15
C GLU A 688 -14.41 19.73 30.63
N HIS A 689 -15.12 18.84 29.92
CA HIS A 689 -15.48 19.04 28.52
C HIS A 689 -16.85 19.74 28.43
N THR A 690 -16.88 20.89 27.79
CA THR A 690 -18.07 21.72 27.62
C THR A 690 -18.67 21.49 26.23
N ALA A 691 -19.54 20.48 26.14
CA ALA A 691 -20.23 20.13 24.90
C ALA A 691 -21.21 21.23 24.47
N LEU A 692 -20.86 21.97 23.41
CA LEU A 692 -21.68 23.02 22.82
C LEU A 692 -22.51 22.53 21.61
N GLY A 693 -22.17 21.38 21.04
CA GLY A 693 -22.79 20.87 19.81
C GLY A 693 -22.26 21.52 18.52
N VAL A 694 -21.14 22.25 18.62
CA VAL A 694 -20.37 22.78 17.49
C VAL A 694 -19.08 21.98 17.30
N LEU A 695 -18.64 21.84 16.05
CA LEU A 695 -17.45 21.09 15.63
C LEU A 695 -16.49 22.06 14.91
N ASN A 696 -15.18 21.76 14.92
CA ASN A 696 -14.15 22.59 14.30
C ASN A 696 -14.10 24.05 14.80
N ILE A 697 -14.00 24.25 16.12
CA ILE A 697 -13.67 25.56 16.69
C ILE A 697 -12.21 25.91 16.31
N THR A 698 -11.99 27.06 15.68
CA THR A 698 -10.68 27.49 15.16
C THR A 698 -9.86 28.29 16.18
N ALA A 699 -10.51 29.11 17.02
CA ALA A 699 -9.87 29.89 18.08
C ALA A 699 -10.90 30.34 19.14
N LEU A 700 -10.44 30.76 20.32
CA LEU A 700 -11.29 31.16 21.45
C LEU A 700 -10.71 32.32 22.28
N VAL A 701 -11.59 33.16 22.83
CA VAL A 701 -11.20 34.20 23.81
C VAL A 701 -12.22 34.33 24.94
N VAL A 702 -11.72 34.69 26.12
CA VAL A 702 -12.51 34.82 27.35
C VAL A 702 -12.58 36.28 27.79
N ASP A 703 -13.79 36.83 27.83
CA ASP A 703 -14.09 38.05 28.56
C ASP A 703 -14.33 37.70 30.04
N THR A 704 -13.31 38.00 30.86
CA THR A 704 -13.35 37.72 32.30
C THR A 704 -14.28 38.67 33.05
N GLU A 705 -14.45 39.92 32.59
CA GLU A 705 -15.29 40.92 33.24
C GLU A 705 -16.77 40.68 32.95
N GLY A 706 -17.12 40.39 31.69
CA GLY A 706 -18.49 40.05 31.28
C GLY A 706 -18.90 38.60 31.55
N GLY A 707 -17.98 37.73 31.95
CA GLY A 707 -18.25 36.31 32.21
C GLY A 707 -18.61 35.52 30.95
N LYS A 708 -18.00 35.86 29.81
CA LYS A 708 -18.30 35.30 28.48
C LYS A 708 -17.10 34.63 27.83
N ILE A 709 -17.37 33.61 27.04
CA ILE A 709 -16.43 33.06 26.06
C ILE A 709 -16.96 33.34 24.66
N TYR A 710 -16.06 33.70 23.75
CA TYR A 710 -16.31 33.94 22.33
C TYR A 710 -15.41 33.01 21.53
N TRP A 711 -15.89 32.48 20.41
CA TRP A 711 -15.11 31.59 19.56
C TRP A 711 -15.38 31.83 18.08
N THR A 712 -14.44 31.38 17.25
CA THR A 712 -14.60 31.24 15.80
C THR A 712 -14.70 29.75 15.46
N GLU A 713 -15.54 29.39 14.51
CA GLU A 713 -15.74 27.99 14.10
C GLU A 713 -15.88 27.83 12.59
N GLN A 714 -15.63 26.62 12.09
CA GLN A 714 -15.77 26.26 10.68
C GLN A 714 -16.99 25.33 10.45
N THR A 715 -18.13 25.92 10.11
CA THR A 715 -19.40 25.22 9.85
C THR A 715 -19.54 24.66 8.42
N GLY A 716 -18.50 24.77 7.59
CA GLY A 716 -18.38 24.05 6.32
C GLY A 716 -17.09 24.39 5.56
N ASN A 717 -16.88 23.80 4.37
CA ASN A 717 -15.62 23.97 3.61
C ASN A 717 -15.23 25.44 3.33
N LEU A 718 -16.23 26.33 3.21
CA LEU A 718 -16.06 27.77 2.98
C LEU A 718 -16.93 28.62 3.93
N ARG A 719 -17.44 28.06 5.03
CA ARG A 719 -18.33 28.76 5.96
C ARG A 719 -17.82 28.63 7.38
N GLY A 720 -18.11 29.64 8.18
CA GLY A 720 -17.73 29.66 9.58
C GLY A 720 -18.39 30.82 10.28
N ASP A 721 -18.48 30.72 11.60
CA ASP A 721 -19.34 31.57 12.40
C ASP A 721 -18.56 32.10 13.62
N ILE A 722 -19.06 33.16 14.26
CA ILE A 722 -18.62 33.59 15.59
C ILE A 722 -19.76 33.31 16.56
N GLY A 723 -19.46 32.52 17.60
CA GLY A 723 -20.39 32.24 18.69
C GLY A 723 -19.98 32.90 20.00
N CYS A 724 -20.92 32.90 20.97
CA CYS A 724 -20.61 33.21 22.36
C CYS A 724 -21.46 32.39 23.33
N ALA A 725 -20.93 32.21 24.55
CA ALA A 725 -21.58 31.51 25.66
C ALA A 725 -21.13 32.10 26.99
N ASN A 726 -21.72 31.64 28.09
CA ASN A 726 -21.15 31.82 29.43
C ASN A 726 -19.85 31.00 29.58
N LEU A 727 -19.04 31.27 30.61
CA LEU A 727 -17.78 30.52 30.87
C LEU A 727 -17.96 29.02 31.17
N ASP A 728 -19.19 28.54 31.35
CA ASP A 728 -19.57 27.12 31.49
C ASP A 728 -20.23 26.54 30.22
N GLY A 729 -20.19 27.29 29.11
CA GLY A 729 -20.85 26.95 27.85
C GLY A 729 -22.37 27.05 27.87
N SER A 730 -22.98 27.39 29.01
CA SER A 730 -24.42 27.63 29.05
C SER A 730 -24.78 28.88 28.23
N ASN A 731 -26.00 28.89 27.69
CA ASN A 731 -26.50 29.97 26.84
C ASN A 731 -25.60 30.24 25.60
N ALA A 732 -25.11 29.18 24.97
CA ALA A 732 -24.40 29.23 23.70
C ALA A 732 -25.31 29.71 22.56
N GLN A 733 -24.83 30.65 21.77
CA GLN A 733 -25.55 31.26 20.65
C GLN A 733 -24.57 31.72 19.56
N VAL A 734 -25.02 31.72 18.30
CA VAL A 734 -24.26 32.29 17.19
C VAL A 734 -24.50 33.80 17.14
N LEU A 735 -23.42 34.59 17.20
CA LEU A 735 -23.46 36.05 17.08
C LEU A 735 -23.43 36.53 15.63
N LYS A 736 -22.67 35.84 14.78
CA LYS A 736 -22.48 36.26 13.39
C LYS A 736 -22.10 35.09 12.49
N ASN A 737 -22.85 34.93 11.39
CA ASN A 737 -22.50 33.97 10.34
C ASN A 737 -21.60 34.60 9.27
N PHE A 738 -20.63 33.83 8.74
CA PHE A 738 -19.75 34.25 7.65
C PHE A 738 -19.75 33.28 6.45
N PHE A 739 -19.64 33.86 5.24
CA PHE A 739 -19.47 33.12 3.99
C PHE A 739 -18.01 32.77 3.67
N ASN A 740 -17.12 32.88 4.67
CA ASN A 740 -15.70 32.51 4.62
C ASN A 740 -15.28 32.09 6.03
N VAL A 741 -14.27 31.24 6.16
CA VAL A 741 -13.82 30.73 7.47
C VAL A 741 -13.07 31.84 8.26
N PRO A 742 -13.54 32.21 9.48
CA PRO A 742 -12.77 33.03 10.40
C PRO A 742 -11.65 32.19 11.04
N ARG A 743 -10.45 32.77 11.15
CA ARG A 743 -9.24 32.03 11.56
C ARG A 743 -8.93 32.18 13.04
N ASP A 744 -8.89 33.42 13.53
CA ASP A 744 -8.58 33.76 14.92
C ASP A 744 -9.40 34.98 15.39
N ILE A 745 -9.48 35.19 16.70
CA ILE A 745 -10.37 36.13 17.38
C ILE A 745 -9.66 36.82 18.55
N ALA A 746 -9.89 38.13 18.70
CA ALA A 746 -9.40 38.91 19.85
C ALA A 746 -10.47 39.91 20.31
N ILE A 747 -10.43 40.31 21.59
CA ILE A 747 -11.43 41.20 22.21
C ILE A 747 -10.82 42.42 22.89
N ASP A 748 -11.47 43.57 22.69
CA ASP A 748 -11.31 44.77 23.49
C ASP A 748 -12.51 44.85 24.45
N THR A 749 -12.32 44.35 25.67
CA THR A 749 -13.35 44.35 26.72
C THR A 749 -13.79 45.76 27.09
N ARG A 750 -12.87 46.74 27.13
CA ARG A 750 -13.19 48.12 27.54
C ARG A 750 -14.18 48.80 26.59
N ASN A 751 -14.06 48.52 25.29
CA ASN A 751 -14.93 49.09 24.25
C ASN A 751 -16.00 48.11 23.74
N GLY A 752 -16.08 46.89 24.28
CA GLY A 752 -17.03 45.85 23.88
C GLY A 752 -16.90 45.40 22.43
N LYS A 753 -15.66 45.30 21.91
CA LYS A 753 -15.37 44.97 20.50
C LYS A 753 -14.72 43.60 20.35
N ILE A 754 -15.19 42.84 19.37
CA ILE A 754 -14.53 41.65 18.82
C ILE A 754 -13.81 42.07 17.54
N TYR A 755 -12.59 41.56 17.36
CA TYR A 755 -11.79 41.60 16.15
C TYR A 755 -11.54 40.16 15.68
N CYS A 756 -11.59 39.89 14.39
CA CYS A 756 -11.30 38.55 13.85
C CYS A 756 -10.56 38.60 12.51
N THR A 757 -9.70 37.62 12.28
CA THR A 757 -9.04 37.36 10.99
C THR A 757 -9.87 36.42 10.12
N ASN A 758 -9.70 36.44 8.81
CA ASN A 758 -10.37 35.50 7.92
C ASN A 758 -9.49 35.02 6.76
N ALA A 759 -9.88 33.88 6.19
CA ALA A 759 -9.16 33.21 5.11
C ALA A 759 -9.12 33.99 3.77
N ILE A 760 -9.75 35.17 3.67
CA ILE A 760 -9.78 36.00 2.44
C ILE A 760 -9.04 37.33 2.58
N GLY A 761 -8.06 37.40 3.49
CA GLY A 761 -7.14 38.55 3.55
C GLY A 761 -7.72 39.79 4.22
N LYS A 762 -8.52 39.62 5.29
CA LYS A 762 -9.13 40.75 6.02
C LYS A 762 -9.08 40.57 7.54
N ILE A 763 -9.05 41.70 8.23
CA ILE A 763 -9.44 41.82 9.64
C ILE A 763 -10.80 42.54 9.69
N GLN A 764 -11.70 42.03 10.53
CA GLN A 764 -13.08 42.48 10.63
C GLN A 764 -13.42 42.79 12.10
N ARG A 765 -14.41 43.65 12.34
CA ARG A 765 -14.78 44.10 13.70
C ARG A 765 -16.29 44.06 13.92
N LEU A 766 -16.71 43.77 15.15
CA LEU A 766 -18.11 43.79 15.58
C LEU A 766 -18.21 44.10 17.08
N ASN A 767 -19.40 44.44 17.56
CA ASN A 767 -19.68 44.53 18.99
C ASN A 767 -19.90 43.13 19.60
N PHE A 768 -19.76 43.00 20.92
CA PHE A 768 -20.03 41.77 21.71
C PHE A 768 -21.43 41.14 21.50
N ASN A 769 -22.38 41.89 20.96
CA ASN A 769 -23.75 41.44 20.64
C ASN A 769 -24.01 41.25 19.13
N GLY A 770 -22.96 41.15 18.30
CA GLY A 770 -23.08 40.94 16.85
C GLY A 770 -23.35 42.22 16.03
N SER A 771 -23.70 43.34 16.68
CA SER A 771 -24.04 44.60 16.00
C SER A 771 -22.81 45.40 15.55
N LYS A 772 -23.03 46.43 14.70
CA LYS A 772 -21.98 47.27 14.10
C LYS A 772 -20.86 46.46 13.45
N PHE A 773 -21.22 45.49 12.60
CA PHE A 773 -20.28 44.67 11.86
C PHE A 773 -19.59 45.48 10.75
N GLU A 774 -18.26 45.58 10.85
CA GLU A 774 -17.37 46.28 9.93
C GLU A 774 -16.54 45.22 9.18
N ALA A 775 -17.02 44.85 7.98
CA ALA A 775 -16.49 43.73 7.20
C ALA A 775 -15.09 43.96 6.60
N ASN A 776 -14.59 45.19 6.62
CA ASN A 776 -13.40 45.65 5.92
C ASN A 776 -12.59 46.62 6.82
N LEU A 777 -12.35 46.29 8.09
CA LEU A 777 -11.54 47.14 8.99
C LEU A 777 -10.11 47.26 8.43
N ILE A 778 -9.53 46.13 8.02
CA ILE A 778 -8.28 46.08 7.26
C ILE A 778 -8.46 45.07 6.13
N THR A 779 -8.02 45.42 4.92
CA THR A 779 -8.21 44.63 3.70
C THR A 779 -6.92 44.48 2.91
N ASN A 780 -6.93 43.59 1.91
CA ASN A 780 -5.76 43.27 1.08
C ASN A 780 -4.58 42.75 1.92
N LEU A 781 -4.88 42.11 3.04
CA LEU A 781 -3.88 41.44 3.87
C LEU A 781 -3.51 40.12 3.23
N ASP A 782 -2.23 39.80 3.29
CA ASP A 782 -1.74 38.50 2.84
C ASP A 782 -2.02 37.46 3.94
N THR A 783 -3.15 36.77 3.80
CA THR A 783 -3.55 35.61 4.63
C THR A 783 -3.27 35.81 6.12
N PRO A 784 -4.00 36.71 6.81
CA PRO A 784 -3.83 36.93 8.23
C PRO A 784 -4.36 35.72 8.99
N GLU A 785 -3.51 35.10 9.81
CA GLU A 785 -3.88 33.89 10.55
C GLU A 785 -4.23 34.23 12.00
N HIS A 786 -3.25 34.57 12.83
CA HIS A 786 -3.45 34.82 14.26
C HIS A 786 -3.47 36.31 14.61
N ILE A 787 -4.26 36.70 15.62
CA ILE A 787 -4.50 38.11 15.99
C ILE A 787 -4.44 38.35 17.51
N THR A 788 -3.81 39.45 17.91
CA THR A 788 -3.78 39.89 19.30
C THR A 788 -3.86 41.41 19.38
N LEU A 789 -4.24 41.93 20.54
CA LEU A 789 -4.49 43.35 20.75
C LEU A 789 -3.63 43.90 21.89
N ASP A 790 -3.07 45.07 21.68
CA ASP A 790 -2.53 45.91 22.73
C ASP A 790 -3.50 47.08 22.97
N ILE A 791 -4.40 46.87 23.92
CA ILE A 791 -5.44 47.87 24.30
C ILE A 791 -4.83 49.03 25.11
N ALA A 792 -3.57 48.93 25.58
CA ALA A 792 -2.90 50.04 26.26
C ALA A 792 -2.35 51.06 25.24
N ASN A 793 -1.68 50.57 24.19
CA ASN A 793 -1.09 51.41 23.14
C ASN A 793 -2.00 51.59 21.90
N GLY A 794 -3.20 51.01 21.92
CA GLY A 794 -4.20 51.15 20.86
C GLY A 794 -3.82 50.43 19.56
N LYS A 795 -3.20 49.26 19.66
CA LYS A 795 -2.69 48.48 18.51
C LYS A 795 -3.37 47.13 18.32
N ILE A 796 -3.42 46.71 17.06
CA ILE A 796 -3.72 45.34 16.62
C ILE A 796 -2.42 44.77 16.08
N TYR A 797 -2.08 43.52 16.41
CA TYR A 797 -1.00 42.76 15.81
C TYR A 797 -1.54 41.47 15.19
N TRP A 798 -0.99 41.05 14.04
CA TRP A 798 -1.34 39.77 13.42
C TRP A 798 -0.15 39.09 12.73
N THR A 799 -0.25 37.78 12.58
CA THR A 799 0.64 36.97 11.74
C THR A 799 0.07 36.92 10.32
N ALA A 800 0.95 36.95 9.31
CA ALA A 800 0.60 36.85 7.89
C ALA A 800 1.48 35.77 7.23
N ALA A 801 0.93 34.99 6.29
CA ALA A 801 1.67 33.85 5.72
C ALA A 801 2.91 34.26 4.89
N ALA A 802 3.02 35.53 4.49
CA ALA A 802 4.26 36.12 3.98
C ALA A 802 5.30 36.40 5.09
N GLU A 803 5.56 35.41 5.95
CA GLU A 803 6.74 35.34 6.81
C GLU A 803 6.94 36.56 7.75
N ARG A 804 5.83 37.18 8.20
CA ARG A 804 5.85 38.47 8.91
C ARG A 804 4.81 38.60 10.03
N ILE A 805 5.15 39.44 11.01
CA ILE A 805 4.20 40.00 11.98
C ILE A 805 3.98 41.47 11.61
N GLN A 806 2.72 41.91 11.57
CA GLN A 806 2.32 43.27 11.22
C GLN A 806 1.50 43.89 12.35
N GLN A 807 1.41 45.22 12.34
CA GLN A 807 0.59 46.01 13.27
C GLN A 807 -0.29 47.02 12.55
N ALA A 808 -1.36 47.47 13.22
CA ALA A 808 -2.16 48.65 12.88
C ALA A 808 -2.68 49.32 14.15
N ASN A 809 -3.31 50.48 14.02
CA ASN A 809 -4.14 51.07 15.06
C ASN A 809 -5.47 50.30 15.22
N LEU A 810 -6.16 50.42 16.37
CA LEU A 810 -7.47 49.76 16.62
C LEU A 810 -8.60 50.16 15.64
N ASP A 811 -8.43 51.23 14.87
CA ASP A 811 -9.35 51.66 13.81
C ASP A 811 -8.98 51.12 12.41
N GLY A 812 -7.93 50.32 12.31
CA GLY A 812 -7.40 49.76 11.06
C GLY A 812 -6.38 50.65 10.33
N SER A 813 -6.13 51.88 10.80
CA SER A 813 -5.17 52.80 10.18
C SER A 813 -3.71 52.45 10.50
N ASN A 814 -2.77 52.99 9.70
CA ASN A 814 -1.33 52.86 9.88
C ASN A 814 -0.83 51.40 9.95
N VAL A 815 -1.14 50.61 8.92
CA VAL A 815 -0.61 49.24 8.74
C VAL A 815 0.91 49.29 8.53
N GLN A 816 1.67 48.58 9.37
CA GLN A 816 3.12 48.52 9.33
C GLN A 816 3.62 47.09 9.56
N THR A 817 4.75 46.71 8.95
CA THR A 817 5.41 45.44 9.25
C THR A 817 6.37 45.62 10.43
N VAL A 818 6.32 44.70 11.40
CA VAL A 818 7.06 44.77 12.67
C VAL A 818 8.20 43.76 12.71
N ILE A 819 7.96 42.52 12.23
CA ILE A 819 8.97 41.46 12.16
C ILE A 819 8.89 40.80 10.77
N ILE A 820 10.04 40.43 10.21
CA ILE A 820 10.19 39.72 8.92
C ILE A 820 11.09 38.49 9.11
N GLY A 821 10.98 37.50 8.20
CA GLY A 821 11.82 36.30 8.22
C GLY A 821 11.37 35.25 9.23
N LEU A 822 10.07 35.22 9.53
CA LEU A 822 9.41 34.04 10.11
C LEU A 822 9.28 32.97 9.03
N GLU A 823 8.71 31.79 9.31
CA GLU A 823 8.40 30.82 8.23
C GLU A 823 6.95 30.36 8.29
N THR A 824 6.46 29.93 9.45
CA THR A 824 5.05 29.56 9.64
C THR A 824 4.57 29.95 11.04
N PRO A 825 4.45 31.26 11.31
CA PRO A 825 4.02 31.75 12.60
C PRO A 825 2.61 31.27 12.94
N GLY A 826 2.49 30.46 14.00
CA GLY A 826 1.23 30.09 14.64
C GLY A 826 0.73 31.20 15.56
N GLY A 827 0.23 30.80 16.73
CA GLY A 827 -0.36 31.67 17.73
C GLY A 827 0.53 32.86 18.07
N LEU A 828 -0.12 33.99 18.35
CA LEU A 828 0.50 35.28 18.63
C LEU A 828 -0.19 35.90 19.84
N THR A 829 0.58 36.40 20.81
CA THR A 829 0.01 37.09 21.98
C THR A 829 0.90 38.24 22.45
N VAL A 830 0.28 39.34 22.92
CA VAL A 830 0.95 40.45 23.59
C VAL A 830 0.85 40.27 25.11
N ALA A 831 1.98 40.31 25.80
CA ALA A 831 2.03 40.24 27.26
C ALA A 831 3.27 40.96 27.82
N ALA A 832 3.09 41.79 28.86
CA ALA A 832 4.17 42.55 29.52
C ALA A 832 5.10 43.28 28.51
N ASP A 833 4.49 44.13 27.67
CA ASP A 833 5.13 44.95 26.64
C ASP A 833 5.98 44.19 25.62
N LYS A 834 5.59 42.94 25.32
CA LYS A 834 6.30 42.04 24.38
C LYS A 834 5.34 41.20 23.55
N LEU A 835 5.75 40.94 22.31
CA LEU A 835 5.13 39.98 21.40
C LEU A 835 5.70 38.59 21.67
N TYR A 836 4.86 37.57 21.73
CA TYR A 836 5.22 36.15 21.83
C TYR A 836 4.55 35.37 20.70
N TRP A 837 5.28 34.44 20.06
CA TRP A 837 4.72 33.59 19.00
C TRP A 837 5.36 32.20 18.94
N THR A 838 4.73 31.33 18.16
CA THR A 838 5.17 29.94 17.87
C THR A 838 5.50 29.78 16.39
N GLU A 839 6.50 28.97 16.03
CA GLU A 839 6.80 28.58 14.65
C GLU A 839 6.42 27.11 14.42
N ARG A 840 5.46 26.85 13.51
CA ARG A 840 4.82 25.53 13.38
C ARG A 840 5.65 24.52 12.58
N THR A 841 6.15 24.92 11.41
CA THR A 841 6.90 24.11 10.43
C THR A 841 8.07 24.91 9.84
N GLY A 842 8.81 24.33 8.88
CA GLY A 842 10.01 24.95 8.29
C GLY A 842 11.31 24.68 9.05
N LYS A 843 12.38 25.43 8.74
CA LYS A 843 13.67 25.45 9.45
C LYS A 843 13.55 26.05 10.86
N ASN A 844 12.53 26.89 11.09
CA ASN A 844 12.18 27.47 12.38
C ASN A 844 11.21 26.61 13.20
N ALA A 845 10.75 25.47 12.68
CA ALA A 845 9.79 24.58 13.33
C ALA A 845 10.13 24.29 14.80
N GLY A 846 9.09 24.32 15.65
CA GLY A 846 9.22 23.99 17.06
C GLY A 846 9.69 25.15 17.94
N LYS A 847 10.02 26.32 17.39
CA LYS A 847 10.45 27.47 18.19
C LYS A 847 9.27 28.17 18.88
N ILE A 848 9.53 28.61 20.11
CA ILE A 848 8.71 29.61 20.82
C ILE A 848 9.58 30.85 20.97
N GLN A 849 9.10 31.99 20.50
CA GLN A 849 9.88 33.21 20.36
C GLN A 849 9.20 34.42 21.02
N ARG A 850 9.99 35.46 21.27
CA ARG A 850 9.56 36.73 21.86
C ARG A 850 10.33 37.90 21.27
N ALA A 851 9.68 39.06 21.12
CA ALA A 851 10.31 40.33 20.76
C ALA A 851 9.71 41.48 21.60
N ASN A 852 10.32 42.67 21.52
CA ASN A 852 9.68 43.92 21.94
C ASN A 852 8.52 44.27 20.98
N LEU A 853 7.60 45.16 21.37
CA LEU A 853 6.43 45.56 20.54
C LEU A 853 6.80 46.23 19.21
N ASP A 854 8.00 46.79 19.10
CA ASP A 854 8.57 47.38 17.89
C ASP A 854 9.32 46.35 16.99
N GLY A 855 9.29 45.07 17.36
CA GLY A 855 9.97 43.98 16.66
C GLY A 855 11.45 43.81 17.00
N THR A 856 12.03 44.70 17.82
CA THR A 856 13.43 44.58 18.23
C THR A 856 13.64 43.46 19.25
N ASN A 857 14.89 43.02 19.43
CA ASN A 857 15.28 42.05 20.45
C ASN A 857 14.52 40.70 20.36
N VAL A 858 14.48 40.12 19.15
CA VAL A 858 13.96 38.77 18.91
C VAL A 858 14.79 37.74 19.68
N GLN A 859 14.12 36.94 20.50
CA GLN A 859 14.70 35.90 21.36
C GLN A 859 13.97 34.57 21.16
N THR A 860 14.70 33.47 20.97
CA THR A 860 14.13 32.11 21.10
C THR A 860 14.10 31.72 22.57
N LEU A 861 12.91 31.41 23.08
CA LEU A 861 12.70 30.93 24.45
C LEU A 861 12.93 29.41 24.53
N ALA A 862 12.31 28.66 23.62
CA ALA A 862 12.42 27.20 23.56
C ALA A 862 12.44 26.71 22.10
N THR A 863 13.02 25.54 21.89
CA THR A 863 12.97 24.79 20.61
C THR A 863 12.49 23.38 20.93
N LEU A 864 11.32 23.03 20.40
CA LEU A 864 10.60 21.78 20.67
C LEU A 864 10.82 20.77 19.53
N LYS A 865 10.67 19.47 19.85
CA LYS A 865 10.69 18.39 18.84
C LYS A 865 9.38 18.25 18.05
N SER A 866 8.30 18.88 18.51
CA SER A 866 6.95 18.77 17.95
C SER A 866 6.29 20.14 17.91
N SER A 867 5.46 20.36 16.88
CA SER A 867 4.93 21.68 16.50
C SER A 867 4.07 22.34 17.60
N PRO A 868 4.44 23.52 18.13
CA PRO A 868 3.56 24.35 18.95
C PRO A 868 2.59 25.15 18.05
N ILE A 869 1.31 25.25 18.46
CA ILE A 869 0.25 25.84 17.62
C ILE A 869 -0.28 27.15 18.21
N GLY A 870 -1.02 27.11 19.31
CA GLY A 870 -1.53 28.28 20.05
C GLY A 870 -0.60 28.66 21.21
N ILE A 871 -0.71 29.89 21.71
CA ILE A 871 0.16 30.43 22.77
C ILE A 871 -0.57 31.40 23.71
N ALA A 872 -0.33 31.25 25.01
CA ALA A 872 -0.81 32.19 26.02
C ALA A 872 0.26 32.46 27.10
N VAL A 873 0.25 33.64 27.71
CA VAL A 873 1.28 34.08 28.66
C VAL A 873 0.64 34.50 29.98
N ASP A 874 1.07 33.86 31.07
CA ASP A 874 0.76 34.26 32.44
C ASP A 874 1.88 35.17 32.96
N THR A 875 1.59 36.47 32.99
CA THR A 875 2.52 37.50 33.48
C THR A 875 2.73 37.41 35.00
N HIS A 876 1.72 36.96 35.76
CA HIS A 876 1.76 36.88 37.22
C HIS A 876 2.52 35.63 37.69
N GLY A 877 2.15 34.45 37.20
CA GLY A 877 2.87 33.19 37.45
C GLY A 877 4.21 33.08 36.72
N ARG A 878 4.52 34.04 35.83
CA ARG A 878 5.73 34.11 35.00
C ARG A 878 5.92 32.84 34.15
N LYS A 879 4.85 32.44 33.47
CA LYS A 879 4.81 31.26 32.59
C LYS A 879 4.38 31.63 31.16
N VAL A 880 4.84 30.83 30.21
CA VAL A 880 4.29 30.75 28.85
C VAL A 880 3.70 29.35 28.65
N TYR A 881 2.53 29.27 28.04
CA TYR A 881 1.76 28.06 27.77
C TYR A 881 1.53 27.93 26.26
N TRP A 882 1.46 26.70 25.74
CA TRP A 882 1.16 26.43 24.33
C TRP A 882 0.43 25.11 24.14
N THR A 883 -0.43 25.05 23.11
CA THR A 883 -0.91 23.77 22.55
C THR A 883 0.18 23.18 21.65
N ASN A 884 0.19 21.85 21.51
CA ASN A 884 1.20 21.15 20.74
C ASN A 884 0.59 19.99 19.97
N ALA A 885 0.98 19.85 18.69
CA ALA A 885 0.49 18.82 17.76
C ALA A 885 0.71 17.37 18.23
N ALA A 886 1.54 17.14 19.26
CA ALA A 886 1.67 15.84 19.92
C ALA A 886 0.62 15.62 21.04
N GLY A 887 -0.62 16.06 20.84
CA GLY A 887 -1.75 15.77 21.72
C GLY A 887 -1.64 16.31 23.16
N ARG A 888 -1.07 17.50 23.35
CA ARG A 888 -0.77 18.05 24.69
C ARG A 888 -0.78 19.57 24.78
N ILE A 889 -1.08 20.07 25.98
CA ILE A 889 -0.80 21.44 26.41
C ILE A 889 0.42 21.42 27.32
N GLN A 890 1.35 22.34 27.11
CA GLN A 890 2.59 22.42 27.88
C GLN A 890 2.84 23.86 28.36
N ARG A 891 3.73 24.00 29.33
CA ARG A 891 4.16 25.31 29.88
C ARG A 891 5.65 25.35 30.19
N ALA A 892 6.21 26.55 30.21
CA ALA A 892 7.56 26.84 30.68
C ALA A 892 7.62 28.18 31.44
N ASN A 893 8.76 28.48 32.07
CA ASN A 893 9.03 29.81 32.60
C ASN A 893 9.18 30.84 31.45
N LEU A 894 9.05 32.16 31.73
CA LEU A 894 9.31 33.25 30.73
C LEU A 894 10.75 33.33 30.16
N ASN A 895 11.63 32.41 30.55
CA ASN A 895 12.97 32.20 29.97
C ASN A 895 13.07 30.86 29.20
N GLY A 896 11.94 30.22 28.91
CA GLY A 896 11.83 28.95 28.19
C GLY A 896 12.29 27.69 28.94
N LYS A 897 12.84 27.82 30.15
CA LYS A 897 13.29 26.67 30.96
C LYS A 897 12.13 26.04 31.75
N ASN A 898 12.35 24.79 32.17
CA ASN A 898 11.39 23.95 32.90
C ASN A 898 10.10 23.76 32.10
N ILE A 899 10.21 23.08 30.95
CA ILE A 899 9.07 22.65 30.13
C ILE A 899 8.36 21.52 30.85
N GLN A 900 7.05 21.64 31.03
CA GLN A 900 6.20 20.65 31.69
C GLN A 900 4.91 20.45 30.89
N ASN A 901 4.41 19.21 30.82
CA ASN A 901 3.06 18.94 30.34
C ASN A 901 2.04 19.44 31.37
N VAL A 902 0.92 20.00 30.92
CA VAL A 902 -0.20 20.43 31.76
C VAL A 902 -1.40 19.52 31.53
N VAL A 903 -1.73 19.28 30.26
CA VAL A 903 -2.80 18.36 29.83
C VAL A 903 -2.25 17.45 28.74
N THR A 904 -2.58 16.16 28.79
CA THR A 904 -2.24 15.16 27.76
C THR A 904 -3.45 14.29 27.41
N GLY A 905 -3.34 13.49 26.34
CA GLY A 905 -4.45 12.73 25.81
C GLY A 905 -5.44 13.59 25.02
N LEU A 906 -4.97 14.69 24.45
CA LEU A 906 -5.71 15.52 23.49
C LEU A 906 -5.50 14.95 22.08
N ALA A 907 -6.48 15.06 21.19
CA ALA A 907 -6.34 14.61 19.80
C ALA A 907 -5.57 15.66 18.99
N HIS A 908 -6.17 16.84 18.82
CA HIS A 908 -5.69 17.92 17.97
C HIS A 908 -5.91 19.30 18.64
N PRO A 909 -5.14 19.64 19.68
CA PRO A 909 -5.33 20.89 20.41
C PRO A 909 -4.84 22.09 19.59
N ILE A 910 -5.74 23.04 19.29
CA ILE A 910 -5.45 24.18 18.40
C ILE A 910 -5.06 25.40 19.21
N ASP A 911 -5.97 25.92 20.04
CA ASP A 911 -5.83 27.21 20.71
C ASP A 911 -6.05 27.09 22.23
N LEU A 912 -5.54 28.07 22.98
CA LEU A 912 -5.72 28.17 24.43
C LEU A 912 -5.78 29.63 24.92
N VAL A 913 -6.59 29.87 25.95
CA VAL A 913 -6.59 31.13 26.69
C VAL A 913 -6.55 30.89 28.20
N LEU A 914 -5.92 31.84 28.90
CA LEU A 914 -5.78 31.84 30.36
C LEU A 914 -6.75 32.86 30.95
N ARG A 915 -7.40 32.54 32.07
CA ARG A 915 -8.11 33.53 32.87
C ARG A 915 -7.14 34.18 33.86
N THR A 916 -6.98 35.49 33.75
CA THR A 916 -6.03 36.28 34.53
C THR A 916 -6.72 37.19 35.55
N ASP A 917 -7.71 36.64 36.27
CA ASP A 917 -8.32 37.33 37.41
C ASP A 917 -7.37 37.43 38.61
N THR A 918 -7.02 38.67 38.98
CA THR A 918 -6.37 38.99 40.25
C THR A 918 -7.41 39.36 41.29
N ASP A 919 -7.98 38.36 41.96
CA ASP A 919 -8.97 38.60 43.01
C ASP A 919 -8.40 38.31 44.41
N THR A 920 -7.91 39.37 45.05
CA THR A 920 -7.69 39.41 46.50
C THR A 920 -8.88 40.08 47.20
N THR A 921 -10.10 39.69 46.84
CA THR A 921 -11.29 39.94 47.67
C THR A 921 -12.01 38.62 48.01
N PRO A 922 -12.56 38.46 49.22
CA PRO A 922 -13.28 37.23 49.57
C PRO A 922 -14.53 37.11 48.72
N VAL A 923 -14.68 35.96 48.05
CA VAL A 923 -15.81 35.61 47.19
C VAL A 923 -17.13 36.00 47.85
N ALA A 924 -17.76 37.06 47.34
CA ALA A 924 -19.19 37.27 47.53
C ALA A 924 -19.89 36.02 47.00
N ALA A 925 -20.68 35.37 47.85
CA ALA A 925 -21.12 33.98 47.63
C ALA A 925 -21.66 33.77 46.21
N ALA A 926 -21.05 32.82 45.49
CA ALA A 926 -21.56 32.36 44.21
C ALA A 926 -23.05 32.00 44.35
N PRO A 927 -23.89 32.30 43.33
CA PRO A 927 -25.30 31.92 43.39
C PRO A 927 -25.39 30.43 43.67
N ALA A 928 -26.06 30.07 44.77
CA ALA A 928 -25.99 28.74 45.33
C ALA A 928 -26.39 27.71 44.26
N VAL A 929 -25.51 26.73 44.00
CA VAL A 929 -25.85 25.56 43.20
C VAL A 929 -27.13 24.97 43.78
N VAL A 930 -28.21 24.98 43.00
CA VAL A 930 -29.52 24.49 43.43
C VAL A 930 -29.44 22.98 43.61
N ARG A 931 -29.04 22.56 44.82
CA ARG A 931 -29.08 21.17 45.25
C ARG A 931 -30.55 20.80 45.42
N PRO A 932 -31.05 19.73 44.76
CA PRO A 932 -32.40 19.26 45.01
C PRO A 932 -32.57 18.93 46.49
N ALA A 933 -33.58 19.51 47.14
CA ALA A 933 -33.89 19.17 48.54
C ALA A 933 -34.40 17.73 48.68
N THR A 934 -34.90 17.13 47.59
CA THR A 934 -35.42 15.77 47.53
C THR A 934 -34.97 15.07 46.25
N THR A 935 -34.69 13.77 46.35
CA THR A 935 -34.57 12.88 45.19
C THR A 935 -35.97 12.72 44.56
N ASN A 936 -36.07 12.82 43.23
CA ASN A 936 -37.36 12.83 42.54
C ASN A 936 -37.27 12.30 41.10
N LEU A 937 -38.30 11.58 40.65
CA LEU A 937 -38.48 11.17 39.25
C LEU A 937 -39.46 12.12 38.58
N LEU A 938 -39.09 12.68 37.43
CA LEU A 938 -39.87 13.69 36.70
C LEU A 938 -40.52 13.09 35.44
N PRO A 939 -41.53 13.76 34.85
CA PRO A 939 -42.17 13.27 33.63
C PRO A 939 -41.18 13.20 32.46
N ASN A 940 -41.18 12.08 31.75
CA ASN A 940 -40.44 11.90 30.51
C ASN A 940 -40.93 12.84 29.40
N TYR A 941 -40.03 13.19 28.49
CA TYR A 941 -40.32 14.04 27.34
C TYR A 941 -39.58 13.52 26.08
N PRO A 942 -40.20 13.56 24.88
CA PRO A 942 -41.62 13.77 24.65
C PRO A 942 -42.48 12.66 25.29
N ASN A 943 -43.74 12.98 25.60
CA ASN A 943 -44.74 12.04 26.10
C ASN A 943 -46.14 12.50 25.61
N PRO A 944 -46.78 11.79 24.67
CA PRO A 944 -46.36 10.53 24.06
C PRO A 944 -45.02 10.63 23.29
N SER A 945 -44.24 9.55 23.29
CA SER A 945 -42.98 9.42 22.56
C SER A 945 -43.11 8.56 21.29
N ASN A 946 -42.25 8.81 20.30
CA ASN A 946 -42.15 8.00 19.08
C ASN A 946 -40.69 7.84 18.62
N PRO A 947 -40.08 6.65 18.80
CA PRO A 947 -40.25 5.75 19.94
C PRO A 947 -39.39 6.19 21.15
N GLU A 948 -38.45 7.12 20.94
CA GLU A 948 -37.45 7.53 21.93
C GLU A 948 -37.96 8.57 22.95
N THR A 949 -37.40 8.56 24.16
CA THR A 949 -37.77 9.52 25.21
C THR A 949 -36.62 9.76 26.21
N TRP A 950 -36.57 10.97 26.77
CA TRP A 950 -35.69 11.35 27.87
C TRP A 950 -36.47 11.32 29.17
N ILE A 951 -35.89 10.69 30.20
CA ILE A 951 -36.51 10.42 31.49
C ILE A 951 -35.76 11.23 32.56
N PRO A 952 -36.23 12.44 32.89
CA PRO A 952 -35.52 13.34 33.78
C PRO A 952 -35.70 12.96 35.25
N TYR A 953 -34.70 13.25 36.07
CA TYR A 953 -34.71 13.00 37.51
C TYR A 953 -33.89 14.04 38.29
N GLN A 954 -33.93 13.96 39.61
CA GLN A 954 -33.17 14.78 40.54
C GLN A 954 -32.66 13.89 41.67
N LEU A 955 -31.44 14.14 42.16
CA LEU A 955 -30.84 13.45 43.30
C LEU A 955 -30.49 14.47 44.38
N ALA A 956 -30.94 14.24 45.62
CA ALA A 956 -30.55 15.05 46.78
C ALA A 956 -29.16 14.63 47.34
N SER A 957 -28.84 13.34 47.28
CA SER A 957 -27.57 12.74 47.66
C SER A 957 -26.97 11.95 46.49
N PRO A 958 -25.63 11.72 46.44
CA PRO A 958 -25.06 10.76 45.51
C PRO A 958 -25.63 9.36 45.75
N ALA A 959 -25.90 8.61 44.68
CA ALA A 959 -26.45 7.25 44.76
C ALA A 959 -26.18 6.46 43.48
N ASP A 960 -26.25 5.13 43.55
CA ASP A 960 -26.25 4.29 42.36
C ASP A 960 -27.66 4.25 41.76
N VAL A 961 -27.79 4.68 40.50
CA VAL A 961 -29.08 4.90 39.85
C VAL A 961 -29.38 3.82 38.81
N THR A 962 -30.53 3.18 38.95
CA THR A 962 -31.09 2.25 37.97
C THR A 962 -32.47 2.70 37.55
N LEU A 963 -32.75 2.68 36.25
CA LEU A 963 -34.09 2.93 35.71
C LEU A 963 -34.64 1.68 35.01
N THR A 964 -35.75 1.16 35.51
CA THR A 964 -36.35 -0.11 35.05
C THR A 964 -37.69 0.13 34.39
N ILE A 965 -37.86 -0.40 33.17
CA ILE A 965 -39.00 -0.14 32.29
C ILE A 965 -39.85 -1.41 32.17
N TYR A 966 -41.16 -1.26 32.32
CA TYR A 966 -42.15 -2.33 32.33
C TYR A 966 -43.30 -2.04 31.35
N ALA A 967 -43.88 -3.10 30.77
CA ALA A 967 -45.15 -3.00 30.05
C ALA A 967 -46.35 -2.93 31.02
N ILE A 968 -47.54 -2.59 30.49
CA ILE A 968 -48.78 -2.48 31.28
C ILE A 968 -49.16 -3.75 32.07
N ASN A 969 -48.70 -4.92 31.64
CA ASN A 969 -48.89 -6.21 32.31
C ASN A 969 -47.83 -6.52 33.40
N GLY A 970 -46.92 -5.60 33.69
CA GLY A 970 -45.83 -5.78 34.64
C GLY A 970 -44.59 -6.51 34.09
N GLN A 971 -44.58 -6.89 32.81
CA GLN A 971 -43.42 -7.55 32.19
C GLN A 971 -42.25 -6.57 32.08
N LEU A 972 -41.06 -6.99 32.55
CA LEU A 972 -39.80 -6.25 32.37
C LEU A 972 -39.44 -6.13 30.88
N ILE A 973 -39.27 -4.88 30.43
CA ILE A 973 -38.91 -4.53 29.05
C ILE A 973 -37.41 -4.26 28.94
N ARG A 974 -36.86 -3.38 29.79
CA ARG A 974 -35.45 -3.00 29.80
C ARG A 974 -35.04 -2.43 31.16
N THR A 975 -33.78 -2.62 31.52
CA THR A 975 -33.13 -1.95 32.65
C THR A 975 -32.01 -1.06 32.11
N LEU A 976 -31.94 0.18 32.57
CA LEU A 976 -30.88 1.14 32.29
C LEU A 976 -30.10 1.35 33.58
N ALA A 977 -28.93 0.74 33.69
CA ALA A 977 -28.01 0.99 34.80
C ALA A 977 -27.23 2.28 34.48
N LEU A 978 -27.55 3.37 35.19
CA LEU A 978 -26.90 4.68 35.01
C LEU A 978 -25.65 4.82 35.89
N GLY A 979 -25.39 3.83 36.75
CA GLY A 979 -24.23 3.77 37.64
C GLY A 979 -24.29 4.80 38.76
N HIS A 980 -23.13 5.11 39.34
CA HIS A 980 -23.00 6.09 40.41
C HIS A 980 -23.24 7.51 39.88
N GLN A 981 -24.18 8.23 40.50
CA GLN A 981 -24.59 9.57 40.08
C GLN A 981 -24.52 10.54 41.27
N PRO A 982 -23.82 11.70 41.16
CA PRO A 982 -23.75 12.69 42.22
C PRO A 982 -25.06 13.47 42.44
N THR A 983 -25.20 14.15 43.59
CA THR A 983 -26.28 15.13 43.84
C THR A 983 -26.43 16.10 42.67
N GLY A 984 -27.63 16.23 42.11
CA GLY A 984 -27.84 17.13 40.97
C GLY A 984 -29.19 17.01 40.27
N ILE A 985 -29.41 17.91 39.30
CA ILE A 985 -30.60 17.97 38.46
C ILE A 985 -30.27 17.35 37.10
N TYR A 986 -31.00 16.31 36.72
CA TYR A 986 -30.82 15.53 35.49
C TYR A 986 -32.02 15.75 34.55
N GLN A 987 -32.22 17.00 34.13
CA GLN A 987 -33.40 17.41 33.34
C GLN A 987 -33.12 17.67 31.84
N SER A 988 -31.89 18.02 31.45
CA SER A 988 -31.53 18.28 30.05
C SER A 988 -31.38 16.97 29.27
N ARG A 989 -31.48 17.02 27.93
CA ARG A 989 -31.25 15.83 27.06
C ARG A 989 -29.87 15.18 27.27
N SER A 990 -28.88 15.97 27.65
CA SER A 990 -27.51 15.54 27.96
C SER A 990 -27.33 14.90 29.34
N ARG A 991 -28.36 14.90 30.21
CA ARG A 991 -28.28 14.39 31.59
C ARG A 991 -29.43 13.46 31.98
N ALA A 992 -30.62 13.64 31.41
CA ALA A 992 -31.76 12.76 31.63
C ALA A 992 -31.46 11.34 31.10
N ALA A 993 -32.07 10.32 31.71
CA ALA A 993 -31.90 8.94 31.27
C ALA A 993 -32.54 8.75 29.88
N TYR A 994 -31.79 8.24 28.91
CA TYR A 994 -32.28 8.06 27.54
C TYR A 994 -32.81 6.64 27.31
N TRP A 995 -33.95 6.52 26.64
CA TRP A 995 -34.46 5.25 26.12
C TRP A 995 -34.89 5.38 24.66
N ASP A 996 -34.38 4.47 23.84
CA ASP A 996 -34.59 4.33 22.39
C ASP A 996 -35.91 3.62 21.99
N GLY A 997 -36.76 3.27 22.97
CA GLY A 997 -37.97 2.48 22.74
C GLY A 997 -37.73 1.01 22.37
N ARG A 998 -36.57 0.43 22.70
CA ARG A 998 -36.24 -0.99 22.48
C ARG A 998 -36.23 -1.80 23.78
N ASN A 999 -36.59 -3.08 23.68
CA ASN A 999 -36.51 -4.03 24.79
C ASN A 999 -35.06 -4.52 25.03
N ARG A 1000 -34.86 -5.40 26.01
CA ARG A 1000 -33.56 -6.01 26.34
C ARG A 1000 -32.88 -6.81 25.21
N ASN A 1001 -33.64 -7.25 24.20
CA ASN A 1001 -33.12 -7.95 23.02
C ASN A 1001 -32.77 -6.98 21.86
N GLY A 1002 -33.02 -5.67 22.03
CA GLY A 1002 -32.87 -4.65 20.98
C GLY A 1002 -34.09 -4.51 20.06
N GLU A 1003 -35.20 -5.19 20.33
CA GLU A 1003 -36.40 -5.17 19.48
C GLU A 1003 -37.26 -3.92 19.81
N PRO A 1004 -37.78 -3.17 18.81
CA PRO A 1004 -38.63 -2.01 19.05
C PRO A 1004 -39.97 -2.41 19.71
N VAL A 1005 -40.31 -1.79 20.85
CA VAL A 1005 -41.55 -2.13 21.57
C VAL A 1005 -42.82 -1.64 20.84
N ALA A 1006 -43.99 -2.18 21.16
CA ALA A 1006 -45.25 -1.78 20.53
C ALA A 1006 -45.76 -0.42 21.05
N SER A 1007 -46.62 0.26 20.27
CA SER A 1007 -47.40 1.41 20.78
C SER A 1007 -48.24 0.97 21.98
N GLY A 1008 -48.27 1.78 23.05
CA GLY A 1008 -48.94 1.41 24.28
C GLY A 1008 -48.50 2.20 25.50
N ILE A 1009 -49.02 1.81 26.66
CA ILE A 1009 -48.66 2.39 27.97
C ILE A 1009 -47.54 1.55 28.59
N TYR A 1010 -46.48 2.24 29.01
CA TYR A 1010 -45.36 1.67 29.73
C TYR A 1010 -45.13 2.41 31.04
N PHE A 1011 -44.49 1.73 31.98
CA PHE A 1011 -44.10 2.30 33.27
C PHE A 1011 -42.57 2.30 33.39
N TYR A 1012 -42.00 3.36 33.92
CA TYR A 1012 -40.58 3.44 34.23
C TYR A 1012 -40.40 3.74 35.72
N THR A 1013 -39.51 3.00 36.36
CA THR A 1013 -39.23 3.07 37.79
C THR A 1013 -37.78 3.48 37.99
N LEU A 1014 -37.56 4.62 38.63
CA LEU A 1014 -36.25 5.03 39.14
C LEU A 1014 -36.05 4.33 40.48
N SER A 1015 -34.93 3.64 40.64
CA SER A 1015 -34.46 3.07 41.91
C SER A 1015 -33.07 3.62 42.20
N THR A 1016 -32.83 4.05 43.44
CA THR A 1016 -31.50 4.46 43.91
C THR A 1016 -31.06 3.60 45.09
N GLU A 1017 -29.82 3.11 45.07
CA GLU A 1017 -29.21 2.47 46.23
C GLU A 1017 -28.20 3.41 46.88
N ALA A 1018 -28.29 3.56 48.22
CA ALA A 1018 -27.36 4.38 48.99
C ALA A 1018 -26.05 3.62 49.25
N THR A 1019 -24.91 4.24 48.93
CA THR A 1019 -23.60 3.68 49.27
C THR A 1019 -23.34 3.80 50.78
N ARG A 1020 -22.60 2.84 51.34
CA ARG A 1020 -22.44 2.62 52.80
C ARG A 1020 -21.90 3.81 53.61
N ASP A 1021 -21.32 4.81 52.95
CA ASP A 1021 -20.71 5.98 53.58
C ASP A 1021 -21.65 7.21 53.64
N SER A 1022 -22.96 7.03 53.38
CA SER A 1022 -23.95 8.12 53.37
C SER A 1022 -25.18 7.84 54.25
N VAL A 1023 -25.53 8.81 55.11
CA VAL A 1023 -26.70 8.77 56.02
C VAL A 1023 -27.32 10.17 56.11
N PRO A 1024 -28.66 10.36 56.09
CA PRO A 1024 -29.74 9.42 55.78
C PRO A 1024 -30.55 9.88 54.55
N ALA A 1025 -30.26 9.34 53.38
CA ALA A 1025 -31.19 9.34 52.25
C ALA A 1025 -31.40 7.87 51.87
N GLY A 1026 -32.46 7.26 52.42
CA GLY A 1026 -32.76 5.85 52.16
C GLY A 1026 -33.08 5.58 50.70
N ASN A 1027 -32.99 4.30 50.30
CA ASN A 1027 -33.25 3.85 48.93
C ASN A 1027 -34.55 4.48 48.38
N PHE A 1028 -34.43 5.30 47.35
CA PHE A 1028 -35.57 5.96 46.71
C PHE A 1028 -36.11 5.06 45.61
N THR A 1029 -37.43 4.95 45.52
CA THR A 1029 -38.09 4.30 44.38
C THR A 1029 -39.33 5.09 43.99
N ALA A 1030 -39.43 5.44 42.71
CA ALA A 1030 -40.61 6.10 42.16
C ALA A 1030 -40.91 5.58 40.75
N THR A 1031 -42.20 5.35 40.47
CA THR A 1031 -42.68 4.86 39.17
C THR A 1031 -43.54 5.91 38.49
N ARG A 1032 -43.39 6.06 37.17
CA ARG A 1032 -44.23 6.92 36.33
C ARG A 1032 -44.69 6.21 35.06
N LYS A 1033 -45.77 6.72 34.49
CA LYS A 1033 -46.36 6.32 33.20
C LYS A 1033 -45.72 7.10 32.05
N MET A 1034 -45.43 6.41 30.95
CA MET A 1034 -45.23 6.98 29.61
C MET A 1034 -46.16 6.33 28.59
N ILE A 1035 -46.43 7.03 27.50
CA ILE A 1035 -47.19 6.54 26.36
C ILE A 1035 -46.25 6.52 25.15
N ILE A 1036 -46.16 5.39 24.46
CA ILE A 1036 -45.46 5.28 23.18
C ILE A 1036 -46.52 5.21 22.08
N VAL A 1037 -46.36 6.05 21.06
CA VAL A 1037 -47.19 6.08 19.86
C VAL A 1037 -46.24 6.01 18.67
N LYS A 1038 -46.16 4.84 18.01
CA LYS A 1038 -45.56 4.73 16.68
C LYS A 1038 -46.45 5.38 15.63
#